data_AF-W0RJG2-F1
#
_entry.id   AF-W0RJG2-F1
#
_cell.length_a   1.000
_cell.length_b   1.000
_cell.length_c   1.000
_cell.angle_alpha   90.00
_cell.angle_beta   90.00
_cell.angle_gamma   90.00
#
_symmetry.space_group_name_H-M   'P 1'
#
loop_
_entity.id
_entity.type
_entity.pdbx_description
1 polymer ?
#
loop_
_entity_poly.entity_id
_entity_poly.type
_entity_poly.pdbx_seq_one_letter_code
_entity_poly.pdbx_strand_id
1 'polypeptide(L)'
;MLSARAASAVPALALVSLAACVDAPTTPAEAAAADRMRATPDGPHFATGVTGRDLQLVFEQPSTGDHAYWRVRNGAIASTGSYGVVPTSWSIVGVADGSNDGIDDIYWQHTPSNGLVAWRMDATDASSATLTLPSSAPSPWKVFATADFDHDGSADLVWRNTTTGDLVLWLMNGTAFGSSLYLANVPTAWQVATAGDLDGDGNADIVWQNTSTGARVAWRMTGTTHTSTVDLGVVPPGWTIAALGDYDDDGHADIFWQDPTAGTIVVWRMNGATYLGTVAPGSPPAPWLLKAVRRSGTGAATNVAFPTSITAAPGAVGRLTVGAFDGSGVVQAASSVTYQSTNAGVVTVDASGRVTMVAPGTASVLASVAGGAPTSVSVTVSAAPASAFQIDVQPVGTVPPALLAVAQQAVQRWQRVITAALPTRQLDLNVGDCDTGTPAVHQSTNGIVVFIATRAMDGLNNTLASAGPCMLRDLGSGGLPLAGTMTVDDADVAQITAAGGFGVDVLAHELGHVLGIGTLWTAGYTPAGNLLRSVNGDARFTGANASSATARVGLTPNAADGAQVETDGGHWRETVFRGELMTGWVGATPNPLSVVSVQSLRDLGYQVTETGADIVSPASVVGGASLAIREPRTRIGERVLRPRFVSGPNGRRPLGASGTRERQ
;
A
#
# COMPACT_ATOMS: atom_id res chain seq x y z
N MET A 1 -38.65 -22.36 19.15
CA MET A 1 -37.84 -23.49 19.62
C MET A 1 -37.83 -24.57 18.54
N LEU A 2 -36.80 -24.58 17.70
CA LEU A 2 -36.41 -25.75 16.91
C LEU A 2 -34.90 -25.67 16.74
N SER A 3 -34.28 -26.76 17.16
CA SER A 3 -32.89 -26.92 17.55
C SER A 3 -31.92 -26.65 16.40
N ALA A 4 -30.87 -25.89 16.69
CA ALA A 4 -29.65 -25.82 15.89
C ALA A 4 -29.06 -27.23 15.76
N ARG A 5 -29.08 -27.77 14.54
CA ARG A 5 -28.37 -29.01 14.21
C ARG A 5 -27.34 -28.73 13.12
N ALA A 6 -26.09 -28.85 13.56
CA ALA A 6 -24.89 -29.18 12.81
C ALA A 6 -24.68 -28.48 11.45
N ALA A 7 -23.83 -27.45 11.46
CA ALA A 7 -23.09 -27.03 10.29
C ALA A 7 -22.34 -28.25 9.72
N SER A 8 -22.83 -28.75 8.59
CA SER A 8 -22.07 -29.67 7.75
C SER A 8 -20.93 -28.83 7.15
N ALA A 9 -19.70 -29.26 7.38
CA ALA A 9 -18.51 -28.63 6.83
C ALA A 9 -18.64 -28.61 5.30
N VAL A 10 -18.69 -27.39 4.73
CA VAL A 10 -18.45 -27.20 3.30
C VAL A 10 -17.10 -27.86 2.99
N PRO A 11 -16.98 -28.73 1.98
CA PRO A 11 -15.67 -29.21 1.58
C PRO A 11 -14.89 -27.98 1.10
N ALA A 12 -13.99 -27.50 1.96
CA ALA A 12 -13.03 -26.49 1.59
C ALA A 12 -12.31 -26.99 0.34
N LEU A 13 -12.16 -26.11 -0.64
CA LEU A 13 -11.29 -26.30 -1.80
C LEU A 13 -10.02 -27.00 -1.28
N ALA A 14 -9.74 -28.23 -1.73
CA ALA A 14 -8.43 -28.80 -1.50
C ALA A 14 -7.46 -27.80 -2.10
N LEU A 15 -6.65 -27.15 -1.25
CA LEU A 15 -5.65 -26.17 -1.67
C LEU A 15 -4.75 -26.83 -2.71
N VAL A 16 -5.09 -26.65 -3.99
CA VAL A 16 -4.07 -26.57 -5.02
C VAL A 16 -3.53 -25.17 -4.87
N SER A 17 -2.34 -25.07 -4.28
CA SER A 17 -1.47 -23.90 -4.39
C SER A 17 -1.18 -23.67 -5.87
N LEU A 18 -2.10 -23.04 -6.59
CA LEU A 18 -1.86 -22.52 -7.94
C LEU A 18 -1.26 -21.14 -7.77
N ALA A 19 0.07 -21.11 -7.72
CA ALA A 19 0.80 -19.91 -8.12
C ALA A 19 0.60 -19.78 -9.63
N ALA A 20 -0.27 -18.88 -10.09
CA ALA A 20 -0.38 -18.60 -11.52
C ALA A 20 -0.87 -17.16 -11.77
N CYS A 21 0.06 -16.27 -12.10
CA CYS A 21 0.12 -15.66 -13.44
C CYS A 21 1.50 -14.99 -13.65
N VAL A 22 2.26 -15.52 -14.61
CA VAL A 22 3.27 -14.77 -15.38
C VAL A 22 2.87 -15.03 -16.84
N ASP A 23 3.11 -14.10 -17.77
CA ASP A 23 2.59 -14.10 -19.16
C ASP A 23 3.01 -15.30 -20.06
N ALA A 24 3.46 -16.43 -19.50
CA ALA A 24 3.61 -17.72 -20.18
C ALA A 24 3.23 -18.87 -19.21
N PRO A 25 2.58 -19.95 -19.69
CA PRO A 25 2.27 -21.11 -18.85
C PRO A 25 3.56 -21.66 -18.24
N THR A 26 3.64 -21.67 -16.91
CA THR A 26 4.87 -22.01 -16.18
C THR A 26 4.93 -23.48 -15.79
N THR A 27 3.77 -24.15 -15.80
CA THR A 27 3.65 -25.59 -15.57
C THR A 27 3.23 -26.35 -16.84
N PRO A 28 3.61 -27.63 -17.00
CA PRO A 28 3.16 -28.47 -18.12
C PRO A 28 1.63 -28.61 -18.19
N ALA A 29 0.94 -28.55 -17.05
CA ALA A 29 -0.51 -28.65 -16.97
C ALA A 29 -1.21 -27.37 -17.48
N GLU A 30 -0.70 -26.19 -17.10
CA GLU A 30 -1.17 -24.89 -17.63
C GLU A 30 -0.92 -24.78 -19.13
N ALA A 31 0.25 -25.20 -19.60
CA ALA A 31 0.59 -25.19 -21.03
C ALA A 31 -0.37 -26.07 -21.84
N ALA A 32 -0.67 -27.26 -21.33
CA ALA A 32 -1.60 -28.18 -21.96
C ALA A 32 -3.05 -27.62 -22.00
N ALA A 33 -3.50 -26.94 -20.94
CA ALA A 33 -4.81 -26.30 -20.92
C ALA A 33 -4.90 -25.11 -21.89
N ALA A 34 -3.87 -24.26 -21.94
CA ALA A 34 -3.80 -23.14 -22.88
C ALA A 34 -3.75 -23.62 -24.34
N ASP A 35 -3.00 -24.68 -24.65
CA ASP A 35 -2.97 -25.27 -25.99
C ASP A 35 -4.31 -25.90 -26.38
N ARG A 36 -5.06 -26.47 -25.43
CA ARG A 36 -6.45 -26.97 -25.65
C ARG A 36 -7.46 -25.87 -25.95
N MET A 37 -7.13 -24.60 -25.69
CA MET A 37 -8.02 -23.44 -25.81
C MET A 37 -7.68 -22.54 -27.01
N ARG A 38 -6.60 -22.81 -27.74
CA ARG A 38 -6.22 -21.98 -28.90
C ARG A 38 -7.33 -21.96 -29.95
N ALA A 39 -7.65 -20.75 -30.43
CA ALA A 39 -8.57 -20.55 -31.54
C ALA A 39 -8.10 -21.32 -32.79
N THR A 40 -9.05 -21.80 -33.60
CA THR A 40 -8.74 -22.57 -34.81
C THR A 40 -8.14 -21.68 -35.93
N PRO A 41 -7.38 -22.25 -36.89
CA PRO A 41 -6.37 -21.49 -37.68
C PRO A 41 -6.85 -20.49 -38.75
N ASP A 42 -8.15 -20.23 -38.92
CA ASP A 42 -8.62 -19.17 -39.82
C ASP A 42 -8.66 -17.84 -39.05
N GLY A 43 -7.45 -17.35 -38.72
CA GLY A 43 -7.18 -16.30 -37.73
C GLY A 43 -8.13 -15.10 -37.78
N PRO A 44 -8.35 -14.43 -36.64
CA PRO A 44 -9.34 -13.37 -36.56
C PRO A 44 -8.96 -12.20 -37.48
N HIS A 45 -9.80 -11.94 -38.48
CA HIS A 45 -9.72 -10.77 -39.33
C HIS A 45 -10.65 -9.69 -38.76
N PHE A 46 -10.09 -8.60 -38.24
CA PHE A 46 -10.87 -7.49 -37.69
C PHE A 46 -10.91 -6.27 -38.61
N ALA A 47 -12.05 -5.59 -38.58
CA ALA A 47 -12.18 -4.22 -39.05
C ALA A 47 -11.36 -3.29 -38.13
N THR A 48 -10.52 -2.46 -38.73
CA THR A 48 -9.71 -1.44 -38.04
C THR A 48 -10.63 -0.39 -37.38
N GLY A 49 -10.47 -0.11 -36.08
CA GLY A 49 -11.06 1.12 -35.50
C GLY A 49 -11.43 1.17 -34.02
N VAL A 50 -11.23 0.13 -33.21
CA VAL A 50 -11.62 0.16 -31.78
C VAL A 50 -10.40 0.47 -30.92
N THR A 51 -10.40 1.62 -30.24
CA THR A 51 -9.40 2.03 -29.25
C THR A 51 -10.06 2.14 -27.89
N GLY A 52 -9.59 1.41 -26.89
CA GLY A 52 -10.21 1.40 -25.56
C GLY A 52 -9.89 0.13 -24.78
N ARG A 53 -10.11 0.17 -23.46
CA ARG A 53 -9.59 -0.70 -22.38
C ARG A 53 -9.58 -2.22 -22.66
N ASP A 54 -8.59 -2.91 -22.08
CA ASP A 54 -8.39 -4.36 -22.24
C ASP A 54 -9.52 -5.16 -21.55
N LEU A 55 -10.12 -6.11 -22.27
CA LEU A 55 -11.09 -7.06 -21.72
C LEU A 55 -10.47 -8.44 -21.50
N GLN A 56 -11.06 -9.20 -20.59
CA GLN A 56 -10.78 -10.61 -20.43
C GLN A 56 -12.05 -11.43 -20.58
N LEU A 57 -12.08 -12.32 -21.58
CA LEU A 57 -13.11 -13.33 -21.76
C LEU A 57 -12.69 -14.58 -20.98
N VAL A 58 -13.53 -15.05 -20.06
CA VAL A 58 -13.25 -16.17 -19.17
C VAL A 58 -14.09 -17.38 -19.56
N PHE A 59 -13.43 -18.52 -19.70
CA PHE A 59 -14.01 -19.73 -20.25
C PHE A 59 -13.90 -20.93 -19.32
N GLU A 60 -14.87 -21.83 -19.45
CA GLU A 60 -14.97 -23.09 -18.72
C GLU A 60 -15.11 -24.25 -19.71
N GLN A 61 -14.36 -25.32 -19.48
CA GLN A 61 -14.44 -26.58 -20.22
C GLN A 61 -15.26 -27.57 -19.40
N PRO A 62 -16.55 -27.78 -19.73
CA PRO A 62 -17.49 -28.45 -18.84
C PRO A 62 -17.20 -29.93 -18.59
N SER A 63 -16.37 -30.57 -19.42
CA SER A 63 -16.06 -31.99 -19.32
C SER A 63 -14.81 -32.30 -18.50
N THR A 64 -13.82 -31.41 -18.51
CA THR A 64 -12.53 -31.57 -17.82
C THR A 64 -12.41 -30.69 -16.59
N GLY A 65 -13.20 -29.60 -16.53
CA GLY A 65 -13.03 -28.55 -15.52
C GLY A 65 -11.85 -27.64 -15.81
N ASP A 66 -11.27 -27.67 -17.02
CA ASP A 66 -10.27 -26.68 -17.42
C ASP A 66 -10.91 -25.29 -17.47
N HIS A 67 -10.21 -24.29 -16.96
CA HIS A 67 -10.61 -22.89 -17.03
C HIS A 67 -9.50 -22.09 -17.69
N ALA A 68 -9.87 -21.17 -18.55
CA ALA A 68 -8.93 -20.42 -19.36
C ALA A 68 -9.50 -19.05 -19.72
N TYR A 69 -8.67 -18.20 -20.29
CA TYR A 69 -9.08 -16.84 -20.65
C TYR A 69 -8.42 -16.34 -21.92
N TRP A 70 -9.09 -15.41 -22.58
CA TRP A 70 -8.53 -14.59 -23.66
C TRP A 70 -8.44 -13.15 -23.20
N ARG A 71 -7.27 -12.52 -23.36
CA ARG A 71 -7.14 -11.07 -23.27
C ARG A 71 -7.45 -10.45 -24.61
N VAL A 72 -8.33 -9.47 -24.62
CA VAL A 72 -8.72 -8.70 -25.80
C VAL A 72 -8.22 -7.28 -25.62
N ARG A 73 -7.38 -6.80 -26.56
CA ARG A 73 -6.85 -5.44 -26.60
C ARG A 73 -7.15 -4.80 -27.95
N ASN A 74 -7.67 -3.57 -27.95
CA ASN A 74 -8.05 -2.87 -29.19
C ASN A 74 -8.96 -3.73 -30.08
N GLY A 75 -9.95 -4.40 -29.47
CA GLY A 75 -10.89 -5.30 -30.14
C GLY A 75 -10.32 -6.65 -30.62
N ALA A 76 -9.03 -6.93 -30.43
CA ALA A 76 -8.39 -8.16 -30.88
C ALA A 76 -7.87 -9.04 -29.74
N ILE A 77 -7.92 -10.37 -29.90
CA ILE A 77 -7.28 -11.29 -28.94
C ILE A 77 -5.78 -11.04 -28.93
N ALA A 78 -5.25 -10.53 -27.82
CA ALA A 78 -3.84 -10.23 -27.63
C ALA A 78 -3.08 -11.44 -27.06
N SER A 79 -3.69 -12.18 -26.14
CA SER A 79 -3.11 -13.39 -25.56
C SER A 79 -4.17 -14.33 -25.01
N THR A 80 -3.75 -15.56 -24.71
CA THR A 80 -4.59 -16.57 -24.05
C THR A 80 -3.84 -17.10 -22.83
N GLY A 81 -4.56 -17.39 -21.75
CA GLY A 81 -4.00 -17.96 -20.52
C GLY A 81 -4.89 -19.03 -19.91
N SER A 82 -4.43 -19.66 -18.84
CA SER A 82 -5.13 -20.73 -18.15
C SER A 82 -5.26 -20.42 -16.66
N TYR A 83 -6.43 -20.73 -16.09
CA TYR A 83 -6.68 -20.77 -14.65
C TYR A 83 -6.53 -22.17 -14.05
N GLY A 84 -6.11 -23.15 -14.86
CA GLY A 84 -5.94 -24.53 -14.43
C GLY A 84 -7.27 -25.29 -14.37
N VAL A 85 -7.31 -26.34 -13.56
CA VAL A 85 -8.45 -27.26 -13.45
C VAL A 85 -9.18 -27.03 -12.15
N VAL A 86 -10.48 -26.76 -12.23
CA VAL A 86 -11.40 -26.73 -11.09
C VAL A 86 -12.35 -27.92 -11.22
N PRO A 87 -12.68 -28.66 -10.14
CA PRO A 87 -13.64 -29.75 -10.22
C PRO A 87 -14.96 -29.29 -10.86
N THR A 88 -15.51 -30.09 -11.78
CA THR A 88 -16.75 -29.80 -12.53
C THR A 88 -18.00 -29.68 -11.65
N SER A 89 -17.88 -29.94 -10.34
CA SER A 89 -18.90 -29.61 -9.35
C SER A 89 -18.96 -28.12 -9.02
N TRP A 90 -17.97 -27.32 -9.45
CA TRP A 90 -17.97 -25.86 -9.38
C TRP A 90 -18.17 -25.29 -10.78
N SER A 91 -18.97 -24.23 -10.88
CA SER A 91 -19.20 -23.46 -12.11
C SER A 91 -19.02 -21.98 -11.79
N ILE A 92 -18.51 -21.23 -12.76
CA ILE A 92 -18.54 -19.76 -12.72
C ILE A 92 -19.99 -19.29 -12.83
N VAL A 93 -20.38 -18.33 -11.98
CA VAL A 93 -21.74 -17.75 -11.93
C VAL A 93 -21.77 -16.24 -12.17
N GLY A 94 -20.60 -15.60 -12.22
CA GLY A 94 -20.50 -14.18 -12.51
C GLY A 94 -19.10 -13.63 -12.27
N VAL A 95 -18.92 -12.39 -12.66
CA VAL A 95 -17.75 -11.57 -12.34
C VAL A 95 -18.24 -10.21 -11.87
N ALA A 96 -17.58 -9.67 -10.86
CA ALA A 96 -17.79 -8.32 -10.34
C ALA A 96 -16.77 -8.05 -9.22
N ASP A 97 -16.55 -6.79 -8.85
CA ASP A 97 -15.63 -6.47 -7.75
C ASP A 97 -16.25 -6.84 -6.39
N GLY A 98 -15.77 -7.95 -5.82
CA GLY A 98 -16.24 -8.46 -4.53
C GLY A 98 -15.35 -8.08 -3.36
N SER A 99 -14.15 -7.60 -3.66
CA SER A 99 -13.13 -7.23 -2.68
C SER A 99 -12.95 -5.72 -2.53
N ASN A 100 -13.69 -4.96 -3.34
CA ASN A 100 -13.71 -3.50 -3.44
C ASN A 100 -12.31 -2.95 -3.75
N ASP A 101 -11.56 -3.66 -4.61
CA ASP A 101 -10.21 -3.27 -5.04
C ASP A 101 -10.17 -2.72 -6.48
N GLY A 102 -11.34 -2.55 -7.10
CA GLY A 102 -11.54 -2.04 -8.45
C GLY A 102 -11.31 -3.08 -9.54
N ILE A 103 -11.15 -4.35 -9.18
CA ILE A 103 -10.88 -5.46 -10.09
C ILE A 103 -12.00 -6.49 -9.96
N ASP A 104 -12.60 -6.88 -11.08
CA ASP A 104 -13.66 -7.88 -11.06
C ASP A 104 -13.11 -9.23 -10.59
N ASP A 105 -13.71 -9.80 -9.56
CA ASP A 105 -13.45 -11.13 -9.03
C ASP A 105 -14.27 -12.20 -9.76
N ILE A 106 -13.83 -13.47 -9.73
CA ILE A 106 -14.58 -14.57 -10.36
C ILE A 106 -15.40 -15.31 -9.31
N TYR A 107 -16.72 -15.33 -9.47
CA TYR A 107 -17.65 -15.96 -8.53
C TYR A 107 -17.97 -17.39 -8.94
N TRP A 108 -17.96 -18.29 -7.97
CA TRP A 108 -18.14 -19.72 -8.16
C TRP A 108 -19.26 -20.26 -7.29
N GLN A 109 -20.07 -21.14 -7.87
CA GLN A 109 -21.06 -21.90 -7.12
C GLN A 109 -20.81 -23.40 -7.24
N HIS A 110 -20.82 -24.07 -6.08
CA HIS A 110 -20.74 -25.51 -6.00
C HIS A 110 -22.12 -26.17 -6.16
N THR A 111 -22.16 -27.26 -6.91
CA THR A 111 -23.30 -28.16 -7.04
C THR A 111 -22.92 -29.55 -6.50
N PRO A 112 -23.72 -30.15 -5.60
CA PRO A 112 -25.08 -29.74 -5.19
C PRO A 112 -25.15 -28.88 -3.91
N SER A 113 -24.02 -28.58 -3.25
CA SER A 113 -24.08 -27.95 -1.91
C SER A 113 -24.49 -26.47 -1.91
N ASN A 114 -24.53 -25.81 -3.07
CA ASN A 114 -24.73 -24.36 -3.21
C ASN A 114 -23.72 -23.53 -2.40
N GLY A 115 -22.53 -24.07 -2.13
CA GLY A 115 -21.43 -23.31 -1.57
C GLY A 115 -21.01 -22.21 -2.55
N LEU A 116 -20.70 -21.02 -2.03
CA LEU A 116 -20.23 -19.89 -2.82
C LEU A 116 -18.82 -19.49 -2.39
N VAL A 117 -17.96 -19.28 -3.39
CA VAL A 117 -16.64 -18.66 -3.20
C VAL A 117 -16.41 -17.65 -4.31
N ALA A 118 -15.55 -16.68 -4.05
CA ALA A 118 -15.00 -15.81 -5.09
C ALA A 118 -13.49 -16.03 -5.15
N TRP A 119 -12.94 -16.08 -6.35
CA TRP A 119 -11.51 -15.91 -6.54
C TRP A 119 -11.24 -14.44 -6.63
N ARG A 120 -10.50 -13.93 -5.64
CA ARG A 120 -10.02 -12.57 -5.69
C ARG A 120 -9.00 -12.46 -6.81
N MET A 121 -9.28 -11.64 -7.81
CA MET A 121 -8.36 -11.44 -8.92
C MET A 121 -7.41 -10.28 -8.61
N ASP A 122 -6.27 -10.23 -9.29
CA ASP A 122 -5.37 -9.08 -9.21
C ASP A 122 -5.16 -8.43 -10.58
N ALA A 123 -4.36 -7.37 -10.62
CA ALA A 123 -4.11 -6.60 -11.83
C ALA A 123 -3.29 -7.35 -12.89
N THR A 124 -2.74 -8.52 -12.54
CA THR A 124 -2.08 -9.46 -13.48
C THR A 124 -3.04 -10.52 -14.01
N ASP A 125 -4.33 -10.42 -13.65
CA ASP A 125 -5.34 -11.45 -13.85
C ASP A 125 -5.04 -12.77 -13.13
N ALA A 126 -4.20 -12.77 -12.11
CA ALA A 126 -4.00 -13.95 -11.26
C ALA A 126 -5.09 -14.02 -10.18
N SER A 127 -5.42 -15.22 -9.73
CA SER A 127 -6.15 -15.36 -8.47
C SER A 127 -5.18 -15.15 -7.30
N SER A 128 -5.44 -14.13 -6.49
CA SER A 128 -4.61 -13.76 -5.33
C SER A 128 -5.09 -14.42 -4.03
N ALA A 129 -6.38 -14.77 -3.95
CA ALA A 129 -6.98 -15.47 -2.81
C ALA A 129 -8.29 -16.16 -3.20
N THR A 130 -8.74 -17.11 -2.36
CA THR A 130 -10.13 -17.60 -2.39
C THR A 130 -10.89 -16.97 -1.23
N LEU A 131 -11.90 -16.17 -1.53
CA LEU A 131 -12.79 -15.53 -0.58
C LEU A 131 -13.99 -16.45 -0.33
N THR A 132 -14.34 -16.63 0.94
CA THR A 132 -15.52 -17.41 1.32
C THR A 132 -16.71 -16.49 1.41
N LEU A 133 -17.81 -16.85 0.72
CA LEU A 133 -19.08 -16.13 0.82
C LEU A 133 -20.05 -16.82 1.78
N PRO A 134 -21.04 -16.09 2.32
CA PRO A 134 -22.13 -16.63 3.12
C PRO A 134 -22.73 -17.89 2.48
N SER A 135 -22.78 -18.98 3.26
CA SER A 135 -23.25 -20.25 2.74
C SER A 135 -24.78 -20.33 2.69
N SER A 136 -25.26 -20.32 1.44
CA SER A 136 -26.44 -20.97 0.84
C SER A 136 -27.86 -20.46 1.12
N ALA A 137 -28.51 -19.99 0.04
CA ALA A 137 -29.90 -20.36 -0.21
C ALA A 137 -29.96 -21.87 -0.54
N PRO A 138 -30.92 -22.64 0.02
CA PRO A 138 -31.00 -24.08 -0.21
C PRO A 138 -31.26 -24.41 -1.68
N SER A 139 -30.91 -25.61 -2.14
CA SER A 139 -31.45 -26.12 -3.41
C SER A 139 -32.98 -25.97 -3.40
N PRO A 140 -33.64 -25.46 -4.46
CA PRO A 140 -33.19 -25.34 -5.86
C PRO A 140 -32.71 -23.93 -6.28
N TRP A 141 -32.27 -23.10 -5.34
CA TRP A 141 -31.76 -21.76 -5.64
C TRP A 141 -30.39 -21.80 -6.32
N LYS A 142 -30.19 -20.95 -7.33
CA LYS A 142 -28.93 -20.76 -8.08
C LYS A 142 -28.63 -19.28 -8.25
N VAL A 143 -27.34 -18.92 -8.26
CA VAL A 143 -26.91 -17.58 -8.65
C VAL A 143 -26.81 -17.56 -10.17
N PHE A 144 -27.45 -16.57 -10.80
CA PHE A 144 -27.44 -16.43 -12.26
C PHE A 144 -26.68 -15.18 -12.74
N ALA A 145 -26.47 -14.20 -11.86
CA ALA A 145 -25.73 -13.00 -12.18
C ALA A 145 -25.16 -12.35 -10.92
N THR A 146 -24.14 -11.52 -11.14
CA THR A 146 -23.51 -10.65 -10.14
C THR A 146 -23.42 -9.24 -10.70
N ALA A 147 -23.80 -8.24 -9.93
CA ALA A 147 -23.63 -6.82 -10.27
C ALA A 147 -23.87 -5.96 -9.02
N ASP A 148 -23.38 -4.72 -9.00
CA ASP A 148 -23.63 -3.76 -7.90
C ASP A 148 -24.96 -3.02 -8.16
N PHE A 149 -26.02 -3.37 -7.42
CA PHE A 149 -27.37 -2.80 -7.58
C PHE A 149 -27.66 -1.70 -6.55
N ASP A 150 -26.81 -1.46 -5.56
CA ASP A 150 -27.02 -0.41 -4.56
C ASP A 150 -25.90 0.65 -4.50
N HIS A 151 -24.92 0.53 -5.40
CA HIS A 151 -23.79 1.43 -5.60
C HIS A 151 -22.88 1.57 -4.38
N ASP A 152 -22.81 0.52 -3.55
CA ASP A 152 -21.91 0.50 -2.40
C ASP A 152 -20.47 0.09 -2.78
N GLY A 153 -20.25 -0.27 -4.05
CA GLY A 153 -18.97 -0.69 -4.61
C GLY A 153 -18.68 -2.18 -4.45
N SER A 154 -19.64 -2.96 -3.94
CA SER A 154 -19.55 -4.41 -3.78
C SER A 154 -20.54 -5.11 -4.72
N ALA A 155 -20.17 -6.28 -5.24
CA ALA A 155 -21.09 -7.06 -6.06
C ALA A 155 -22.23 -7.72 -5.27
N ASP A 156 -23.46 -7.52 -5.72
CA ASP A 156 -24.65 -8.22 -5.24
C ASP A 156 -24.91 -9.50 -6.02
N LEU A 157 -25.71 -10.40 -5.43
CA LEU A 157 -26.02 -11.71 -6.02
C LEU A 157 -27.48 -11.82 -6.44
N VAL A 158 -27.70 -12.12 -7.72
CA VAL A 158 -29.04 -12.40 -8.27
C VAL A 158 -29.34 -13.90 -8.13
N TRP A 159 -30.13 -14.23 -7.12
CA TRP A 159 -30.59 -15.58 -6.85
C TRP A 159 -31.91 -15.88 -7.53
N ARG A 160 -32.00 -17.06 -8.15
CA ARG A 160 -33.26 -17.56 -8.71
C ARG A 160 -33.58 -18.97 -8.26
N ASN A 161 -34.83 -19.19 -7.88
CA ASN A 161 -35.38 -20.50 -7.62
C ASN A 161 -35.75 -21.16 -8.96
N THR A 162 -35.03 -22.21 -9.34
CA THR A 162 -35.20 -22.85 -10.65
C THR A 162 -36.51 -23.62 -10.79
N THR A 163 -37.24 -23.85 -9.69
CA THR A 163 -38.54 -24.55 -9.68
C THR A 163 -39.71 -23.59 -9.65
N THR A 164 -39.67 -22.55 -8.82
CA THR A 164 -40.79 -21.60 -8.65
C THR A 164 -40.68 -20.38 -9.55
N GLY A 165 -39.49 -20.06 -10.04
CA GLY A 165 -39.24 -18.84 -10.81
C GLY A 165 -39.03 -17.58 -9.95
N ASP A 166 -39.01 -17.71 -8.62
CA ASP A 166 -38.76 -16.59 -7.71
C ASP A 166 -37.35 -16.03 -7.89
N LEU A 167 -37.25 -14.70 -7.90
CA LEU A 167 -36.03 -13.94 -8.03
C LEU A 167 -35.79 -13.11 -6.77
N VAL A 168 -34.61 -13.25 -6.18
CA VAL A 168 -34.20 -12.56 -4.96
C VAL A 168 -32.83 -11.95 -5.20
N LEU A 169 -32.67 -10.69 -4.83
CA LEU A 169 -31.37 -10.03 -4.77
C LEU A 169 -30.80 -10.17 -3.35
N TRP A 170 -29.55 -10.57 -3.25
CA TRP A 170 -28.79 -10.44 -2.00
C TRP A 170 -27.88 -9.24 -2.14
N LEU A 171 -28.16 -8.21 -1.33
CA LEU A 171 -27.30 -7.07 -1.19
C LEU A 171 -26.11 -7.45 -0.32
N MET A 172 -24.92 -7.30 -0.86
CA MET A 172 -23.67 -7.71 -0.24
C MET A 172 -22.96 -6.51 0.39
N ASN A 173 -21.93 -6.76 1.19
CA ASN A 173 -21.00 -5.73 1.67
C ASN A 173 -19.61 -6.35 1.64
N GLY A 174 -18.86 -6.09 0.56
CA GLY A 174 -17.77 -6.95 0.12
C GLY A 174 -18.22 -8.41 0.06
N THR A 175 -17.52 -9.29 0.78
CA THR A 175 -17.85 -10.73 0.82
C THR A 175 -18.94 -11.11 1.83
N ALA A 176 -19.48 -10.16 2.61
CA ALA A 176 -20.46 -10.44 3.66
C ALA A 176 -21.90 -10.26 3.15
N PHE A 177 -22.84 -11.06 3.67
CA PHE A 177 -24.27 -10.86 3.40
C PHE A 177 -24.75 -9.63 4.16
N GLY A 178 -25.26 -8.63 3.44
CA GLY A 178 -25.90 -7.46 4.02
C GLY A 178 -27.38 -7.69 4.25
N SER A 179 -28.15 -7.80 3.17
CA SER A 179 -29.60 -7.99 3.22
C SER A 179 -30.15 -8.73 1.99
N SER A 180 -31.45 -9.01 1.98
CA SER A 180 -32.11 -9.62 0.82
C SER A 180 -33.40 -8.92 0.45
N LEU A 181 -33.68 -8.89 -0.85
CA LEU A 181 -34.86 -8.28 -1.45
C LEU A 181 -35.52 -9.26 -2.41
N TYR A 182 -36.82 -9.47 -2.27
CA TYR A 182 -37.61 -10.17 -3.28
C TYR A 182 -37.90 -9.24 -4.46
N LEU A 183 -37.45 -9.60 -5.66
CA LEU A 183 -37.64 -8.80 -6.87
C LEU A 183 -38.96 -9.15 -7.58
N ALA A 184 -39.15 -10.43 -7.92
CA ALA A 184 -40.30 -10.87 -8.71
C ALA A 184 -40.45 -12.40 -8.74
N ASN A 185 -41.61 -12.87 -9.21
CA ASN A 185 -41.77 -14.22 -9.73
C ASN A 185 -41.80 -14.17 -11.26
N VAL A 186 -40.88 -14.87 -11.92
CA VAL A 186 -40.78 -14.90 -13.39
C VAL A 186 -40.92 -16.35 -13.89
N PRO A 187 -41.80 -16.64 -14.87
CA PRO A 187 -42.01 -17.99 -15.37
C PRO A 187 -40.70 -18.72 -15.71
N THR A 188 -40.63 -20.02 -15.40
CA THR A 188 -39.40 -20.83 -15.53
C THR A 188 -38.86 -20.94 -16.96
N ALA A 189 -39.70 -20.70 -17.98
CA ALA A 189 -39.30 -20.61 -19.38
C ALA A 189 -38.36 -19.42 -19.67
N TRP A 190 -38.41 -18.37 -18.85
CA TRP A 190 -37.44 -17.28 -18.85
C TRP A 190 -36.33 -17.60 -17.85
N GLN A 191 -35.09 -17.37 -18.25
CA GLN A 191 -33.92 -17.49 -17.39
C GLN A 191 -33.16 -16.16 -17.40
N VAL A 192 -32.61 -15.79 -16.24
CA VAL A 192 -31.62 -14.71 -16.19
C VAL A 192 -30.41 -15.21 -16.96
N ALA A 193 -29.97 -14.46 -17.96
CA ALA A 193 -28.74 -14.74 -18.67
C ALA A 193 -27.53 -14.17 -17.91
N THR A 194 -27.64 -12.91 -17.48
CA THR A 194 -26.57 -12.13 -16.86
C THR A 194 -27.14 -10.77 -16.38
N ALA A 195 -26.31 -9.93 -15.75
CA ALA A 195 -26.65 -8.57 -15.33
C ALA A 195 -25.47 -7.63 -15.60
N GLY A 196 -25.75 -6.35 -15.85
CA GLY A 196 -24.76 -5.32 -16.18
C GLY A 196 -25.41 -4.06 -16.74
N ASP A 197 -24.68 -2.95 -16.80
CA ASP A 197 -25.19 -1.65 -17.26
C ASP A 197 -25.27 -1.58 -18.80
N LEU A 198 -26.42 -1.92 -19.38
CA LEU A 198 -26.59 -1.92 -20.84
C LEU A 198 -26.69 -0.50 -21.42
N ASP A 199 -27.16 0.47 -20.65
CA ASP A 199 -27.50 1.81 -21.15
C ASP A 199 -26.64 2.96 -20.63
N GLY A 200 -25.60 2.64 -19.87
CA GLY A 200 -24.57 3.57 -19.42
C GLY A 200 -25.07 4.55 -18.36
N ASP A 201 -26.21 4.26 -17.71
CA ASP A 201 -26.80 5.12 -16.69
C ASP A 201 -26.20 4.89 -15.29
N GLY A 202 -25.28 3.93 -15.17
CA GLY A 202 -24.59 3.54 -13.95
C GLY A 202 -25.34 2.48 -13.14
N ASN A 203 -26.56 2.06 -13.53
CA ASN A 203 -27.30 0.99 -12.87
C ASN A 203 -27.11 -0.34 -13.60
N ALA A 204 -27.01 -1.44 -12.84
CA ALA A 204 -26.98 -2.76 -13.44
C ALA A 204 -28.39 -3.19 -13.89
N ASP A 205 -28.54 -3.53 -15.17
CA ASP A 205 -29.75 -4.13 -15.74
C ASP A 205 -29.72 -5.65 -15.65
N ILE A 206 -30.89 -6.31 -15.75
CA ILE A 206 -31.00 -7.78 -15.77
C ILE A 206 -31.43 -8.24 -17.16
N VAL A 207 -30.61 -9.06 -17.82
CA VAL A 207 -30.93 -9.61 -19.14
C VAL A 207 -31.54 -10.99 -19.02
N TRP A 208 -32.64 -11.20 -19.73
CA TRP A 208 -33.43 -12.42 -19.71
C TRP A 208 -33.45 -13.08 -21.08
N GLN A 209 -33.46 -14.41 -21.07
CA GLN A 209 -33.64 -15.23 -22.25
C GLN A 209 -34.75 -16.25 -22.05
N ASN A 210 -35.63 -16.36 -23.04
CA ASN A 210 -36.59 -17.44 -23.13
C ASN A 210 -35.96 -18.62 -23.86
N THR A 211 -35.81 -19.74 -23.14
CA THR A 211 -35.14 -20.94 -23.67
C THR A 211 -36.01 -21.74 -24.63
N SER A 212 -37.33 -21.51 -24.64
CA SER A 212 -38.27 -22.20 -25.53
C SER A 212 -38.52 -21.44 -26.82
N THR A 213 -38.67 -20.12 -26.76
CA THR A 213 -39.07 -19.30 -27.92
C THR A 213 -37.90 -18.56 -28.57
N GLY A 214 -36.78 -18.39 -27.87
CA GLY A 214 -35.69 -17.55 -28.35
C GLY A 214 -35.87 -16.06 -28.08
N ALA A 215 -36.98 -15.63 -27.45
CA ALA A 215 -37.18 -14.22 -27.09
C ALA A 215 -36.16 -13.74 -26.04
N ARG A 216 -35.80 -12.46 -26.08
CA ARG A 216 -34.75 -11.83 -25.25
C ARG A 216 -35.25 -10.47 -24.77
N VAL A 217 -35.08 -10.18 -23.49
CA VAL A 217 -35.48 -8.88 -22.94
C VAL A 217 -34.45 -8.39 -21.93
N ALA A 218 -34.31 -7.08 -21.81
CA ALA A 218 -33.62 -6.44 -20.69
C ALA A 218 -34.65 -5.86 -19.71
N TRP A 219 -34.47 -6.13 -18.43
CA TRP A 219 -35.12 -5.37 -17.38
C TRP A 219 -34.23 -4.20 -17.04
N ARG A 220 -34.73 -2.99 -17.33
CA ARG A 220 -34.10 -1.76 -16.85
C ARG A 220 -34.30 -1.63 -15.36
N MET A 221 -33.22 -1.33 -14.67
CA MET A 221 -33.19 -1.21 -13.23
C MET A 221 -32.79 0.20 -12.81
N THR A 222 -33.28 0.65 -11.67
CA THR A 222 -32.73 1.83 -10.97
C THR A 222 -32.50 1.41 -9.53
N GLY A 223 -31.23 1.25 -9.19
CA GLY A 223 -30.82 0.44 -8.05
C GLY A 223 -31.52 -0.92 -8.03
N THR A 224 -32.17 -1.26 -6.92
CA THR A 224 -32.86 -2.55 -6.74
C THR A 224 -34.29 -2.61 -7.32
N THR A 225 -34.71 -1.65 -8.14
CA THR A 225 -36.10 -1.55 -8.65
C THR A 225 -36.17 -1.77 -10.15
N HIS A 226 -37.00 -2.70 -10.61
CA HIS A 226 -37.34 -2.85 -12.04
C HIS A 226 -38.23 -1.70 -12.51
N THR A 227 -37.78 -0.93 -13.50
CA THR A 227 -38.48 0.26 -14.00
C THR A 227 -39.20 0.01 -15.32
N SER A 228 -38.61 -0.78 -16.22
CA SER A 228 -39.22 -1.12 -17.50
C SER A 228 -38.59 -2.37 -18.13
N THR A 229 -39.32 -3.01 -19.04
CA THR A 229 -38.82 -4.15 -19.83
C THR A 229 -38.62 -3.71 -21.28
N VAL A 230 -37.45 -4.00 -21.84
CA VAL A 230 -37.09 -3.68 -23.22
C VAL A 230 -36.90 -4.96 -24.03
N ASP A 231 -37.50 -5.00 -25.21
CA ASP A 231 -37.36 -6.13 -26.14
C ASP A 231 -36.01 -6.06 -26.86
N LEU A 232 -35.22 -7.12 -26.74
CA LEU A 232 -33.93 -7.30 -27.44
C LEU A 232 -34.06 -8.19 -28.68
N GLY A 233 -35.29 -8.62 -29.01
CA GLY A 233 -35.61 -9.42 -30.17
C GLY A 233 -35.63 -10.92 -29.91
N VAL A 234 -35.64 -11.69 -31.00
CA VAL A 234 -35.69 -13.15 -30.98
C VAL A 234 -34.44 -13.71 -31.63
N VAL A 235 -33.70 -14.51 -30.87
CA VAL A 235 -32.51 -15.24 -31.33
C VAL A 235 -32.77 -16.74 -31.18
N PRO A 236 -32.43 -17.59 -32.18
CA PRO A 236 -32.69 -19.02 -32.12
C PRO A 236 -32.20 -19.65 -30.81
N PRO A 237 -32.95 -20.57 -30.17
CA PRO A 237 -32.58 -21.16 -28.88
C PRO A 237 -31.21 -21.88 -28.83
N GLY A 238 -30.60 -22.18 -29.98
CA GLY A 238 -29.23 -22.70 -30.06
C GLY A 238 -28.15 -21.68 -29.67
N TRP A 239 -28.48 -20.39 -29.63
CA TRP A 239 -27.60 -19.33 -29.17
C TRP A 239 -27.98 -18.86 -27.75
N THR A 240 -26.97 -18.71 -26.92
CA THR A 240 -27.10 -18.23 -25.53
C THR A 240 -26.43 -16.88 -25.37
N ILE A 241 -27.00 -16.01 -24.53
CA ILE A 241 -26.28 -14.85 -24.01
C ILE A 241 -25.31 -15.39 -22.95
N ALA A 242 -24.01 -15.25 -23.22
CA ALA A 242 -22.95 -15.81 -22.38
C ALA A 242 -22.43 -14.80 -21.35
N ALA A 243 -22.39 -13.51 -21.71
CA ALA A 243 -21.93 -12.44 -20.83
C ALA A 243 -22.37 -11.06 -21.35
N LEU A 244 -22.21 -10.05 -20.52
CA LEU A 244 -22.18 -8.64 -20.91
C LEU A 244 -20.77 -8.09 -20.69
N GLY A 245 -20.38 -7.11 -21.49
CA GLY A 245 -19.15 -6.35 -21.28
C GLY A 245 -18.99 -5.26 -22.33
N ASP A 246 -18.38 -4.15 -21.98
CA ASP A 246 -18.11 -3.03 -22.88
C ASP A 246 -16.94 -3.38 -23.83
N TYR A 247 -17.26 -3.91 -25.01
CA TYR A 247 -16.28 -4.45 -25.96
C TYR A 247 -15.58 -3.36 -26.78
N ASP A 248 -16.23 -2.21 -26.98
CA ASP A 248 -15.67 -1.08 -27.71
C ASP A 248 -15.34 0.17 -26.87
N ASP A 249 -15.43 0.06 -25.54
CA ASP A 249 -15.08 1.07 -24.52
C ASP A 249 -15.90 2.37 -24.71
N ASP A 250 -17.15 2.24 -25.16
CA ASP A 250 -18.06 3.36 -25.40
C ASP A 250 -18.90 3.73 -24.15
N GLY A 251 -18.72 2.99 -23.05
CA GLY A 251 -19.41 3.19 -21.78
C GLY A 251 -20.71 2.39 -21.64
N HIS A 252 -21.09 1.59 -22.65
CA HIS A 252 -22.28 0.74 -22.61
C HIS A 252 -21.86 -0.73 -22.66
N ALA A 253 -22.56 -1.60 -21.93
CA ALA A 253 -22.28 -3.03 -22.04
C ALA A 253 -22.81 -3.63 -23.35
N ASP A 254 -21.95 -4.35 -24.05
CA ASP A 254 -22.29 -5.15 -25.23
C ASP A 254 -22.72 -6.57 -24.87
N ILE A 255 -23.46 -7.23 -25.77
CA ILE A 255 -23.98 -8.59 -25.53
C ILE A 255 -23.08 -9.61 -26.23
N PHE A 256 -22.45 -10.49 -25.44
CA PHE A 256 -21.66 -11.61 -25.93
C PHE A 256 -22.56 -12.84 -26.10
N TRP A 257 -22.70 -13.27 -27.34
CA TRP A 257 -23.46 -14.44 -27.76
C TRP A 257 -22.54 -15.62 -28.00
N GLN A 258 -22.99 -16.81 -27.62
CA GLN A 258 -22.30 -18.05 -27.95
C GLN A 258 -23.25 -19.08 -28.55
N ASP A 259 -22.81 -19.75 -29.61
CA ASP A 259 -23.30 -21.07 -30.01
C ASP A 259 -22.41 -22.11 -29.32
N PRO A 260 -22.85 -22.75 -28.23
CA PRO A 260 -22.03 -23.68 -27.47
C PRO A 260 -21.74 -24.98 -28.24
N THR A 261 -22.48 -25.27 -29.32
CA THR A 261 -22.27 -26.47 -30.15
C THR A 261 -21.12 -26.26 -31.11
N ALA A 262 -21.08 -25.09 -31.75
CA ALA A 262 -20.03 -24.73 -32.70
C ALA A 262 -18.80 -24.09 -32.00
N GLY A 263 -18.96 -23.60 -30.77
CA GLY A 263 -17.97 -22.77 -30.08
C GLY A 263 -17.94 -21.33 -30.60
N THR A 264 -18.84 -20.94 -31.51
CA THR A 264 -18.83 -19.61 -32.14
C THR A 264 -19.23 -18.53 -31.15
N ILE A 265 -18.46 -17.43 -31.10
CA ILE A 265 -18.80 -16.24 -30.32
C ILE A 265 -19.02 -15.06 -31.25
N VAL A 266 -20.09 -14.30 -30.99
CA VAL A 266 -20.33 -13.00 -31.62
C VAL A 266 -20.70 -11.98 -30.55
N VAL A 267 -20.32 -10.72 -30.77
CA VAL A 267 -20.65 -9.59 -29.92
C VAL A 267 -21.67 -8.75 -30.66
N TRP A 268 -22.81 -8.50 -30.04
CA TRP A 268 -23.71 -7.45 -30.47
C TRP A 268 -23.27 -6.18 -29.78
N ARG A 269 -22.79 -5.23 -30.59
CA ARG A 269 -22.52 -3.90 -30.10
C ARG A 269 -23.82 -3.19 -29.76
N MET A 270 -23.89 -2.60 -28.59
CA MET A 270 -25.10 -2.00 -28.03
C MET A 270 -24.89 -0.52 -27.72
N ASN A 271 -25.98 0.24 -27.70
CA ASN A 271 -26.07 1.54 -27.04
C ASN A 271 -27.42 1.58 -26.35
N GLY A 272 -27.43 1.25 -25.05
CA GLY A 272 -28.65 0.83 -24.38
C GLY A 272 -29.21 -0.45 -24.99
N ALA A 273 -30.52 -0.48 -25.17
CA ALA A 273 -31.18 -1.59 -25.86
C ALA A 273 -31.10 -1.53 -27.40
N THR A 274 -30.33 -0.60 -27.96
CA THR A 274 -30.21 -0.44 -29.42
C THR A 274 -29.06 -1.27 -29.96
N TYR A 275 -29.36 -2.21 -30.86
CA TYR A 275 -28.34 -2.98 -31.58
C TYR A 275 -27.64 -2.11 -32.65
N LEU A 276 -26.32 -1.98 -32.56
CA LEU A 276 -25.48 -1.20 -33.47
C LEU A 276 -24.84 -2.05 -34.57
N GLY A 277 -24.56 -3.32 -34.30
CA GLY A 277 -23.88 -4.21 -35.24
C GLY A 277 -23.36 -5.48 -34.57
N THR A 278 -22.94 -6.45 -35.39
CA THR A 278 -22.35 -7.70 -34.92
C THR A 278 -20.86 -7.73 -35.24
N VAL A 279 -20.05 -8.12 -34.26
CA VAL A 279 -18.61 -8.38 -34.39
C VAL A 279 -18.33 -9.83 -34.00
N ALA A 280 -17.35 -10.48 -34.64
CA ALA A 280 -16.93 -11.83 -34.28
C ALA A 280 -15.50 -11.79 -33.71
N PRO A 281 -15.31 -11.88 -32.37
CA PRO A 281 -13.98 -11.83 -31.75
C PRO A 281 -13.14 -13.09 -32.00
N GLY A 282 -13.77 -14.19 -32.42
CA GLY A 282 -13.15 -15.49 -32.62
C GLY A 282 -13.97 -16.60 -31.96
N SER A 283 -13.65 -17.86 -32.27
CA SER A 283 -14.37 -19.03 -31.74
C SER A 283 -13.41 -19.93 -30.96
N PRO A 284 -13.62 -20.15 -29.64
CA PRO A 284 -12.87 -21.18 -28.94
C PRO A 284 -13.23 -22.57 -29.50
N PRO A 285 -12.37 -23.58 -29.36
CA PRO A 285 -12.73 -24.95 -29.70
C PRO A 285 -13.98 -25.37 -28.93
N ALA A 286 -14.96 -26.02 -29.58
CA ALA A 286 -16.03 -26.69 -28.84
C ALA A 286 -15.40 -27.81 -27.97
N PRO A 287 -15.81 -28.01 -26.70
CA PRO A 287 -17.00 -27.47 -26.03
C PRO A 287 -16.73 -26.34 -25.02
N TRP A 288 -15.72 -25.48 -25.22
CA TRP A 288 -15.43 -24.38 -24.29
C TRP A 288 -16.57 -23.36 -24.24
N LEU A 289 -17.03 -23.02 -23.03
CA LEU A 289 -18.13 -22.08 -22.80
C LEU A 289 -17.60 -20.75 -22.29
N LEU A 290 -18.03 -19.64 -22.88
CA LEU A 290 -17.81 -18.30 -22.31
C LEU A 290 -18.72 -18.16 -21.09
N LYS A 291 -18.12 -17.82 -19.94
CA LYS A 291 -18.83 -17.74 -18.66
C LYS A 291 -18.93 -16.32 -18.13
N ALA A 292 -17.97 -15.48 -18.50
CA ALA A 292 -17.89 -14.10 -18.05
C ALA A 292 -17.02 -13.27 -18.97
N VAL A 293 -17.31 -11.98 -19.01
CA VAL A 293 -16.45 -10.94 -19.56
C VAL A 293 -16.16 -9.99 -18.41
N ARG A 294 -14.89 -9.78 -18.11
CA ARG A 294 -14.45 -8.84 -17.09
C ARG A 294 -13.47 -7.85 -17.69
N ARG A 295 -13.25 -6.73 -17.01
CA ARG A 295 -12.12 -5.88 -17.35
C ARG A 295 -10.84 -6.68 -17.11
N SER A 296 -9.94 -6.71 -18.09
CA SER A 296 -8.62 -7.27 -17.88
C SER A 296 -7.95 -6.41 -16.81
N GLY A 297 -7.28 -7.06 -15.86
CA GLY A 297 -6.22 -6.41 -15.13
C GLY A 297 -5.30 -5.73 -16.14
N THR A 298 -4.88 -4.50 -15.86
CA THR A 298 -4.18 -3.65 -16.83
C THR A 298 -2.84 -4.22 -17.32
N GLY A 299 -2.43 -5.42 -16.88
CA GLY A 299 -1.09 -5.97 -17.02
C GLY A 299 -0.05 -5.19 -16.22
N ALA A 300 -0.37 -3.96 -15.82
CA ALA A 300 0.30 -3.25 -14.76
C ALA A 300 -0.22 -3.80 -13.45
N ALA A 301 0.59 -4.64 -12.82
CA ALA A 301 0.51 -4.75 -11.39
C ALA A 301 0.59 -3.32 -10.82
N THR A 302 -0.52 -2.75 -10.36
CA THR A 302 -0.49 -1.72 -9.32
C THR A 302 -0.09 -2.40 -8.02
N ASN A 303 1.09 -3.01 -8.02
CA ASN A 303 1.76 -3.42 -6.81
C ASN A 303 2.24 -2.14 -6.15
N VAL A 304 1.35 -1.54 -5.36
CA VAL A 304 1.77 -0.64 -4.31
C VAL A 304 2.63 -1.48 -3.38
N ALA A 305 3.95 -1.30 -3.46
CA ALA A 305 4.88 -1.96 -2.56
C ALA A 305 4.77 -1.34 -1.16
N PHE A 306 3.75 -1.76 -0.41
CA PHE A 306 3.62 -1.53 1.02
C PHE A 306 3.31 -2.85 1.74
N PRO A 307 3.72 -2.99 3.01
CA PRO A 307 3.20 -4.06 3.86
C PRO A 307 1.66 -3.95 3.96
N THR A 308 0.97 -5.09 3.92
CA THR A 308 -0.50 -5.20 4.02
C THR A 308 -1.08 -4.62 5.31
N SER A 309 -0.22 -4.44 6.32
CA SER A 309 -0.53 -3.68 7.52
C SER A 309 0.70 -2.96 8.05
N ILE A 310 0.50 -1.78 8.61
CA ILE A 310 1.52 -1.01 9.33
C ILE A 310 1.18 -1.05 10.81
N THR A 311 2.15 -1.42 11.65
CA THR A 311 2.00 -1.29 13.11
C THR A 311 3.08 -0.37 13.65
N ALA A 312 2.67 0.72 14.33
CA ALA A 312 3.59 1.70 14.90
C ALA A 312 3.00 2.36 16.16
N ALA A 313 3.83 3.07 16.91
CA ALA A 313 3.41 3.82 18.10
C ALA A 313 2.92 5.24 17.74
N PRO A 314 2.09 5.89 18.60
CA PRO A 314 1.76 7.31 18.47
C PRO A 314 3.00 8.20 18.27
N GLY A 315 2.88 9.20 17.40
CA GLY A 315 3.95 10.10 17.00
C GLY A 315 4.88 9.55 15.90
N ALA A 316 4.77 8.27 15.53
CA ALA A 316 5.52 7.73 14.42
C ALA A 316 5.08 8.33 13.08
N VAL A 317 6.05 8.61 12.23
CA VAL A 317 5.84 9.15 10.89
C VAL A 317 6.35 8.20 9.82
N GLY A 318 5.76 8.29 8.63
CA GLY A 318 6.19 7.59 7.43
C GLY A 318 5.74 8.33 6.19
N ARG A 319 6.12 7.85 5.01
CA ARG A 319 5.61 8.37 3.74
C ARG A 319 4.97 7.23 2.96
N LEU A 320 3.73 7.40 2.54
CA LEU A 320 3.12 6.56 1.52
C LEU A 320 3.56 7.05 0.15
N THR A 321 4.26 6.20 -0.58
CA THR A 321 4.65 6.48 -1.95
C THR A 321 3.86 5.55 -2.85
N VAL A 322 3.01 6.11 -3.71
CA VAL A 322 2.29 5.33 -4.71
C VAL A 322 3.13 5.35 -5.98
N GLY A 323 3.68 4.19 -6.35
CA GLY A 323 4.22 3.99 -7.69
C GLY A 323 3.07 3.65 -8.62
N ALA A 324 2.77 4.52 -9.58
CA ALA A 324 2.06 4.06 -10.77
C ALA A 324 3.09 3.24 -11.56
N PHE A 325 2.77 2.02 -11.97
CA PHE A 325 3.63 1.24 -12.85
C PHE A 325 2.93 1.11 -14.20
N ASP A 326 3.67 1.12 -15.30
CA ASP A 326 3.12 0.64 -16.55
C ASP A 326 3.12 -0.91 -16.60
N GLY A 327 2.49 -1.50 -17.61
CA GLY A 327 2.43 -2.95 -17.82
C GLY A 327 3.79 -3.63 -18.05
N SER A 328 4.90 -2.90 -17.99
CA SER A 328 6.27 -3.43 -18.04
C SER A 328 7.00 -3.38 -16.69
N GLY A 329 6.33 -2.93 -15.63
CA GLY A 329 6.91 -2.79 -14.30
C GLY A 329 7.81 -1.55 -14.15
N VAL A 330 7.74 -0.59 -15.08
CA VAL A 330 8.46 0.69 -14.97
C VAL A 330 7.63 1.67 -14.16
N VAL A 331 8.25 2.28 -13.15
CA VAL A 331 7.64 3.35 -12.35
C VAL A 331 7.33 4.54 -13.25
N GLN A 332 6.04 4.83 -13.41
CA GLN A 332 5.51 6.06 -13.98
C GLN A 332 5.29 7.07 -12.85
N ALA A 333 5.62 8.33 -13.09
CA ALA A 333 5.27 9.39 -12.16
C ALA A 333 3.74 9.56 -12.16
N ALA A 334 3.08 9.28 -11.04
CA ALA A 334 1.66 9.58 -10.89
C ALA A 334 1.45 11.09 -11.00
N SER A 335 0.60 11.54 -11.93
CA SER A 335 0.37 12.97 -12.21
C SER A 335 -0.26 13.73 -11.04
N SER A 336 -0.98 13.01 -10.17
CA SER A 336 -1.51 13.49 -8.89
C SER A 336 -1.98 12.31 -8.03
N VAL A 337 -1.52 12.22 -6.78
CA VAL A 337 -1.99 11.24 -5.79
C VAL A 337 -2.80 11.96 -4.73
N THR A 338 -3.99 11.45 -4.43
CA THR A 338 -4.83 11.94 -3.33
C THR A 338 -4.76 10.96 -2.18
N TYR A 339 -4.52 11.46 -0.96
CA TYR A 339 -4.48 10.65 0.25
C TYR A 339 -5.65 10.98 1.19
N GLN A 340 -6.20 9.97 1.85
CA GLN A 340 -7.25 10.15 2.84
C GLN A 340 -7.11 9.13 3.97
N SER A 341 -7.35 9.56 5.21
CA SER A 341 -7.46 8.65 6.35
C SER A 341 -8.92 8.34 6.66
N THR A 342 -9.25 7.09 6.96
CA THR A 342 -10.59 6.72 7.46
C THR A 342 -10.85 7.21 8.88
N ASN A 343 -9.79 7.49 9.65
CA ASN A 343 -9.89 8.03 11.00
C ASN A 343 -8.66 8.88 11.36
N ALA A 344 -8.78 10.20 11.17
CA ALA A 344 -7.74 11.18 11.51
C ALA A 344 -7.39 11.22 13.01
N GLY A 345 -8.26 10.71 13.89
CA GLY A 345 -7.96 10.58 15.32
C GLY A 345 -6.98 9.45 15.65
N VAL A 346 -6.80 8.48 14.73
CA VAL A 346 -5.86 7.36 14.87
C VAL A 346 -4.64 7.57 13.98
N VAL A 347 -4.82 7.98 12.73
CA VAL A 347 -3.74 8.22 11.77
C VAL A 347 -4.10 9.39 10.86
N THR A 348 -3.18 10.33 10.64
CA THR A 348 -3.35 11.42 9.66
C THR A 348 -2.48 11.18 8.44
N VAL A 349 -2.90 11.72 7.29
CA VAL A 349 -2.10 11.76 6.07
C VAL A 349 -2.25 13.14 5.42
N ASP A 350 -1.15 13.72 4.93
CA ASP A 350 -1.18 14.98 4.19
C ASP A 350 -1.04 14.77 2.66
N ALA A 351 -1.13 15.87 1.91
CA ALA A 351 -1.08 15.85 0.44
C ALA A 351 0.27 15.34 -0.12
N SER A 352 1.34 15.31 0.68
CA SER A 352 2.65 14.76 0.28
C SER A 352 2.76 13.24 0.49
N GLY A 353 1.72 12.63 1.06
CA GLY A 353 1.71 11.24 1.51
C GLY A 353 2.35 11.03 2.87
N ARG A 354 2.62 12.09 3.66
CA ARG A 354 3.17 11.98 5.01
C ARG A 354 2.10 11.43 5.95
N VAL A 355 2.35 10.25 6.49
CA VAL A 355 1.48 9.59 7.47
C VAL A 355 2.00 9.88 8.88
N THR A 356 1.12 10.26 9.80
CA THR A 356 1.45 10.45 11.22
C THR A 356 0.50 9.64 12.10
N MET A 357 1.05 8.78 12.95
CA MET A 357 0.30 8.01 13.95
C MET A 357 -0.13 8.93 15.09
N VAL A 358 -1.43 9.01 15.36
CA VAL A 358 -2.00 9.97 16.31
C VAL A 358 -2.28 9.33 17.66
N ALA A 359 -3.11 8.29 17.70
CA ALA A 359 -3.53 7.65 18.94
C ALA A 359 -3.77 6.16 18.74
N PRO A 360 -3.69 5.33 19.81
CA PRO A 360 -3.92 3.90 19.71
C PRO A 360 -5.28 3.56 19.09
N GLY A 361 -5.29 2.62 18.16
CA GLY A 361 -6.48 2.23 17.40
C GLY A 361 -6.12 1.67 16.03
N THR A 362 -7.14 1.37 15.23
CA THR A 362 -6.98 0.93 13.84
C THR A 362 -7.67 1.91 12.90
N ALA A 363 -7.02 2.18 11.78
CA ALA A 363 -7.54 3.04 10.71
C ALA A 363 -6.91 2.63 9.39
N SER A 364 -7.46 3.08 8.27
CA SER A 364 -6.89 2.83 6.95
C SER A 364 -6.47 4.16 6.33
N VAL A 365 -5.35 4.15 5.61
CA VAL A 365 -4.96 5.27 4.75
C VAL A 365 -5.17 4.87 3.31
N LEU A 366 -6.04 5.60 2.62
CA LEU A 366 -6.34 5.46 1.21
C LEU A 366 -5.41 6.34 0.39
N ALA A 367 -4.96 5.83 -0.74
CA ALA A 367 -4.21 6.55 -1.75
C ALA A 367 -4.81 6.27 -3.14
N SER A 368 -5.21 7.34 -3.83
CA SER A 368 -5.88 7.28 -5.13
C SER A 368 -5.08 8.04 -6.18
N VAL A 369 -5.02 7.51 -7.40
CA VAL A 369 -4.45 8.21 -8.56
C VAL A 369 -5.58 8.52 -9.53
N ALA A 370 -5.52 9.66 -10.24
CA ALA A 370 -6.55 10.01 -11.22
C ALA A 370 -6.71 8.88 -12.27
N GLY A 371 -7.91 8.29 -12.34
CA GLY A 371 -8.23 7.18 -13.23
C GLY A 371 -7.83 5.78 -12.73
N GLY A 372 -7.25 5.65 -11.53
CA GLY A 372 -6.93 4.38 -10.87
C GLY A 372 -7.79 4.14 -9.62
N ALA A 373 -7.96 2.86 -9.25
CA ALA A 373 -8.71 2.48 -8.05
C ALA A 373 -8.01 2.99 -6.76
N PRO A 374 -8.76 3.44 -5.73
CA PRO A 374 -8.20 3.76 -4.43
C PRO A 374 -7.55 2.52 -3.84
N THR A 375 -6.27 2.60 -3.48
CA THR A 375 -5.60 1.56 -2.71
C THR A 375 -5.62 1.95 -1.24
N SER A 376 -5.75 0.98 -0.33
CA SER A 376 -5.70 1.26 1.11
C SER A 376 -4.65 0.42 1.82
N VAL A 377 -4.06 1.01 2.86
CA VAL A 377 -3.22 0.28 3.82
C VAL A 377 -3.88 0.30 5.19
N SER A 378 -3.97 -0.86 5.83
CA SER A 378 -4.43 -0.96 7.22
C SER A 378 -3.32 -0.49 8.17
N VAL A 379 -3.66 0.41 9.08
CA VAL A 379 -2.74 1.00 10.06
C VAL A 379 -3.24 0.69 11.46
N THR A 380 -2.41 0.00 12.22
CA THR A 380 -2.62 -0.29 13.64
C THR A 380 -1.66 0.56 14.47
N VAL A 381 -2.21 1.52 15.21
CA VAL A 381 -1.45 2.29 16.18
C VAL A 381 -1.51 1.56 17.52
N SER A 382 -0.37 1.03 17.97
CA SER A 382 -0.27 0.36 19.26
C SER A 382 0.16 1.35 20.33
N ALA A 383 -0.32 1.18 21.57
CA ALA A 383 0.11 2.05 22.67
C ALA A 383 1.64 2.10 22.78
N ALA A 384 2.20 3.31 22.84
CA ALA A 384 3.63 3.50 23.07
C ALA A 384 3.98 3.04 24.50
N PRO A 385 5.12 2.35 24.70
CA PRO A 385 5.63 2.14 26.04
C PRO A 385 5.95 3.50 26.69
N ALA A 386 5.59 3.68 27.96
CA ALA A 386 5.90 4.90 28.69
C ALA A 386 7.43 5.08 28.80
N SER A 387 7.94 6.25 28.42
CA SER A 387 9.35 6.57 28.56
C SER A 387 9.64 7.20 29.92
N ALA A 388 10.59 6.61 30.65
CA ALA A 388 11.13 7.23 31.87
C ALA A 388 12.23 8.27 31.55
N PHE A 389 12.69 8.35 30.31
CA PHE A 389 13.73 9.28 29.88
C PHE A 389 13.15 10.65 29.55
N GLN A 390 13.76 11.72 30.06
CA GLN A 390 13.27 13.09 29.88
C GLN A 390 14.26 13.95 29.08
N ILE A 391 13.74 14.73 28.13
CA ILE A 391 14.52 15.76 27.43
C ILE A 391 13.86 17.11 27.78
N ASP A 392 14.53 17.88 28.62
CA ASP A 392 14.05 19.18 29.10
C ASP A 392 14.61 20.29 28.19
N VAL A 393 13.74 20.88 27.36
CA VAL A 393 14.11 21.96 26.44
C VAL A 393 13.91 23.31 27.12
N GLN A 394 15.00 24.04 27.31
CA GLN A 394 15.01 25.33 28.00
C GLN A 394 15.40 26.47 27.03
N PRO A 395 14.59 27.52 26.88
CA PRO A 395 14.91 28.64 26.00
C PRO A 395 16.05 29.48 26.56
N VAL A 396 16.95 29.93 25.68
CA VAL A 396 18.00 30.92 25.97
C VAL A 396 17.63 32.23 25.32
N GLY A 397 17.34 33.24 26.14
CA GLY A 397 16.83 34.53 25.67
C GLY A 397 15.40 34.41 25.14
N THR A 398 15.07 35.18 24.10
CA THR A 398 13.73 35.17 23.50
C THR A 398 13.64 34.10 22.41
N VAL A 399 12.85 33.07 22.64
CA VAL A 399 12.55 32.01 21.67
C VAL A 399 11.06 32.02 21.36
N PRO A 400 10.64 32.04 20.09
CA PRO A 400 9.22 32.04 19.73
C PRO A 400 8.47 30.83 20.30
N PRO A 401 7.27 31.01 20.89
CA PRO A 401 6.48 29.88 21.42
C PRO A 401 6.17 28.79 20.39
N ALA A 402 5.97 29.16 19.13
CA ALA A 402 5.76 28.21 18.03
C ALA A 402 6.99 27.31 17.83
N LEU A 403 8.21 27.83 17.99
CA LEU A 403 9.44 27.05 17.87
C LEU A 403 9.60 26.09 19.06
N LEU A 404 9.23 26.52 20.27
CA LEU A 404 9.19 25.64 21.44
C LEU A 404 8.18 24.49 21.27
N ALA A 405 7.04 24.75 20.62
CA ALA A 405 6.06 23.71 20.31
C ALA A 405 6.61 22.67 19.31
N VAL A 406 7.34 23.12 18.28
CA VAL A 406 8.03 22.22 17.34
C VAL A 406 9.13 21.41 18.05
N ALA A 407 9.89 22.04 18.95
CA ALA A 407 10.92 21.36 19.74
C ALA A 407 10.32 20.28 20.66
N GLN A 408 9.17 20.54 21.27
CA GLN A 408 8.43 19.56 22.07
C GLN A 408 7.99 18.35 21.23
N GLN A 409 7.55 18.55 19.99
CA GLN A 409 7.22 17.44 19.08
C GLN A 409 8.47 16.61 18.71
N ALA A 410 9.61 17.28 18.48
CA ALA A 410 10.88 16.61 18.24
C ALA A 410 11.36 15.79 19.46
N VAL A 411 11.16 16.32 20.67
CA VAL A 411 11.43 15.62 21.94
C VAL A 411 10.60 14.34 22.06
N GLN A 412 9.29 14.41 21.79
CA GLN A 412 8.41 13.24 21.84
C GLN A 412 8.89 12.13 20.89
N ARG A 413 9.42 12.51 19.72
CA ARG A 413 9.95 11.59 18.71
C ARG A 413 11.17 10.80 19.19
N TRP A 414 12.00 11.35 20.08
CA TRP A 414 13.11 10.62 20.70
C TRP A 414 12.70 9.88 21.97
N GLN A 415 11.83 10.47 22.79
CA GLN A 415 11.37 9.82 24.02
C GLN A 415 10.60 8.52 23.74
N ARG A 416 9.88 8.39 22.61
CA ARG A 416 9.22 7.12 22.26
C ARG A 416 10.19 5.96 21.98
N VAL A 417 11.45 6.24 21.60
CA VAL A 417 12.46 5.20 21.31
C VAL A 417 13.41 4.95 22.47
N ILE A 418 13.63 5.93 23.36
CA ILE A 418 14.48 5.78 24.56
C ILE A 418 13.58 5.47 25.75
N THR A 419 13.62 4.25 26.28
CA THR A 419 12.59 3.77 27.23
C THR A 419 12.97 3.96 28.69
N ALA A 420 14.25 3.95 29.04
CA ALA A 420 14.71 4.04 30.42
C ALA A 420 15.40 5.38 30.74
N ALA A 421 15.16 5.87 31.95
CA ALA A 421 15.91 6.99 32.51
C ALA A 421 17.40 6.64 32.66
N LEU A 422 18.26 7.64 32.52
CA LEU A 422 19.68 7.53 32.85
C LEU A 422 19.89 7.69 34.36
N PRO A 423 21.05 7.27 34.90
CA PRO A 423 21.39 7.54 36.29
C PRO A 423 21.31 9.04 36.60
N THR A 424 20.60 9.40 37.68
CA THR A 424 20.50 10.79 38.13
C THR A 424 21.89 11.36 38.41
N ARG A 425 22.15 12.56 37.91
CA ARG A 425 23.34 13.37 38.18
C ARG A 425 22.96 14.82 38.42
N GLN A 426 23.79 15.53 39.17
CA GLN A 426 23.70 16.99 39.25
C GLN A 426 24.24 17.61 37.97
N LEU A 427 23.48 18.54 37.41
CA LEU A 427 23.91 19.46 36.37
C LEU A 427 24.17 20.81 37.05
N ASP A 428 25.46 21.15 37.12
CA ASP A 428 25.95 22.42 37.64
C ASP A 428 26.62 23.18 36.50
N LEU A 429 25.98 24.26 36.06
CA LEU A 429 26.42 25.14 34.98
C LEU A 429 26.46 26.58 35.49
N ASN A 430 27.54 27.30 35.17
CA ASN A 430 27.58 28.74 35.24
C ASN A 430 27.01 29.37 33.97
N VAL A 431 26.75 30.67 34.03
CA VAL A 431 26.31 31.44 32.86
C VAL A 431 27.36 31.33 31.74
N GLY A 432 26.94 30.92 30.56
CA GLY A 432 27.80 30.81 29.38
C GLY A 432 28.57 29.50 29.23
N ASP A 433 28.47 28.55 30.17
CA ASP A 433 29.29 27.33 30.15
C ASP A 433 29.03 26.41 28.95
N CYS A 434 27.79 26.39 28.43
CA CYS A 434 27.42 25.58 27.26
C CYS A 434 27.39 26.40 25.96
N ASP A 435 26.88 27.62 26.00
CA ASP A 435 26.93 28.60 24.91
C ASP A 435 26.75 30.00 25.49
N THR A 436 27.10 31.03 24.73
CA THR A 436 26.85 32.43 25.06
C THR A 436 25.41 32.62 25.57
N GLY A 437 25.22 33.23 26.73
CA GLY A 437 23.87 33.50 27.26
C GLY A 437 23.12 32.32 27.86
N THR A 438 23.66 31.08 27.86
CA THR A 438 23.04 29.99 28.64
C THR A 438 22.99 30.38 30.12
N PRO A 439 21.85 30.21 30.81
CA PRO A 439 21.74 30.58 32.22
C PRO A 439 22.56 29.64 33.11
N ALA A 440 22.83 30.08 34.34
CA ALA A 440 23.31 29.17 35.37
C ALA A 440 22.21 28.17 35.73
N VAL A 441 22.57 26.90 35.87
CA VAL A 441 21.65 25.81 36.20
C VAL A 441 22.26 24.95 37.30
N HIS A 442 21.46 24.67 38.33
CA HIS A 442 21.82 23.81 39.44
C HIS A 442 20.65 22.86 39.70
N GLN A 443 20.58 21.76 38.94
CA GLN A 443 19.47 20.82 39.01
C GLN A 443 19.91 19.37 38.85
N SER A 444 19.19 18.46 39.50
CA SER A 444 19.34 17.03 39.26
C SER A 444 18.53 16.61 38.05
N THR A 445 19.13 15.78 37.17
CA THR A 445 18.41 15.20 36.05
C THR A 445 18.81 13.74 35.80
N ASN A 446 17.81 12.93 35.52
CA ASN A 446 17.92 11.55 35.02
C ASN A 446 17.72 11.48 33.49
N GLY A 447 17.69 12.64 32.82
CA GLY A 447 17.53 12.83 31.39
C GLY A 447 18.60 13.74 30.82
N ILE A 448 18.22 14.65 29.92
CA ILE A 448 19.12 15.66 29.33
C ILE A 448 18.44 17.03 29.39
N VAL A 449 19.22 18.08 29.65
CA VAL A 449 18.79 19.47 29.47
C VAL A 449 19.31 20.02 28.15
N VAL A 450 18.44 20.57 27.31
CA VAL A 450 18.78 21.11 25.99
C VAL A 450 18.45 22.59 25.95
N PHE A 451 19.48 23.42 25.81
CA PHE A 451 19.32 24.86 25.68
C PHE A 451 19.07 25.25 24.23
N ILE A 452 17.88 25.78 23.93
CA ILE A 452 17.50 26.21 22.59
C ILE A 452 17.58 27.74 22.45
N ALA A 453 18.23 28.23 21.40
CA ALA A 453 18.34 29.66 21.09
C ALA A 453 18.00 29.94 19.62
N THR A 454 17.63 31.19 19.32
CA THR A 454 17.56 31.69 17.93
C THR A 454 18.65 32.73 17.70
N ARG A 455 19.45 32.58 16.64
CA ARG A 455 20.56 33.49 16.29
C ARG A 455 20.82 33.45 14.79
N ALA A 456 21.27 34.56 14.22
CA ALA A 456 21.79 34.58 12.86
C ALA A 456 22.97 33.59 12.71
N MET A 457 22.87 32.68 11.74
CA MET A 457 23.94 31.73 11.41
C MET A 457 24.55 32.04 10.04
N ASP A 458 23.79 31.81 8.96
CA ASP A 458 24.26 32.03 7.59
C ASP A 458 23.14 32.45 6.62
N GLY A 459 21.95 32.75 7.15
CA GLY A 459 20.85 33.32 6.41
C GLY A 459 19.96 32.26 5.76
N LEU A 460 18.90 32.73 5.12
CA LEU A 460 17.79 31.89 4.67
C LEU A 460 18.22 30.68 3.83
N ASN A 461 17.77 29.50 4.23
CA ASN A 461 17.91 28.21 3.53
C ASN A 461 19.33 27.62 3.45
N ASN A 462 20.27 28.09 4.26
CA ASN A 462 21.60 27.49 4.37
C ASN A 462 21.63 26.49 5.55
N THR A 463 22.25 26.86 6.67
CA THR A 463 22.29 26.04 7.89
C THR A 463 21.09 26.36 8.76
N LEU A 464 20.10 25.46 8.79
CA LEU A 464 18.83 25.76 9.48
C LEU A 464 18.96 25.75 10.99
N ALA A 465 19.79 24.84 11.49
CA ALA A 465 20.06 24.65 12.90
C ALA A 465 21.40 23.96 13.09
N SER A 466 21.90 24.02 14.32
CA SER A 466 23.09 23.29 14.76
C SER A 466 22.98 22.96 16.23
N ALA A 467 23.27 21.71 16.58
CA ALA A 467 23.15 21.24 17.94
C ALA A 467 24.15 20.14 18.29
N GLY A 468 24.34 19.96 19.59
CA GLY A 468 25.18 18.89 20.10
C GLY A 468 25.38 18.97 21.61
N PRO A 469 26.05 17.95 22.19
CA PRO A 469 26.31 17.90 23.62
C PRO A 469 27.33 18.96 24.02
N CYS A 470 27.05 19.67 25.13
CA CYS A 470 28.03 20.55 25.78
C CYS A 470 28.62 19.90 27.04
N MET A 471 27.87 19.03 27.70
CA MET A 471 28.33 18.28 28.88
C MET A 471 27.95 16.83 28.79
N LEU A 472 28.83 15.97 29.30
CA LEU A 472 28.61 14.53 29.37
C LEU A 472 28.46 14.08 30.84
N ARG A 473 27.51 13.19 31.06
CA ARG A 473 27.31 12.35 32.23
C ARG A 473 28.32 11.20 32.15
N ASP A 474 29.26 11.20 33.08
CA ASP A 474 30.19 10.09 33.27
C ASP A 474 29.44 8.84 33.82
N LEU A 475 29.60 7.73 33.09
CA LEU A 475 29.05 6.43 33.41
C LEU A 475 30.15 5.41 33.80
N GLY A 476 31.41 5.83 33.91
CA GLY A 476 32.57 5.02 34.28
C GLY A 476 33.20 4.24 33.11
N SER A 477 32.40 3.84 32.11
CA SER A 477 32.89 3.22 30.87
C SER A 477 32.75 4.13 29.64
N GLY A 478 32.22 5.35 29.80
CA GLY A 478 31.96 6.30 28.72
C GLY A 478 31.13 7.48 29.23
N GLY A 479 30.73 8.37 28.33
CA GLY A 479 29.96 9.56 28.65
C GLY A 479 28.72 9.70 27.76
N LEU A 480 27.53 9.68 28.36
CA LEU A 480 26.30 10.07 27.65
C LEU A 480 26.00 11.55 27.89
N PRO A 481 25.36 12.27 26.98
CA PRO A 481 24.97 13.67 27.18
C PRO A 481 24.23 13.90 28.51
N LEU A 482 24.63 14.97 29.22
CA LEU A 482 23.96 15.50 30.42
C LEU A 482 23.28 16.84 30.10
N ALA A 483 23.95 17.66 29.28
CA ALA A 483 23.37 18.88 28.71
C ALA A 483 23.84 19.09 27.26
N GLY A 484 23.02 19.76 26.48
CA GLY A 484 23.30 20.11 25.09
C GLY A 484 22.80 21.49 24.72
N THR A 485 23.22 21.96 23.55
CA THR A 485 22.79 23.25 22.99
C THR A 485 22.23 23.03 21.60
N MET A 486 21.24 23.82 21.24
CA MET A 486 20.64 23.88 19.92
C MET A 486 20.48 25.35 19.53
N THR A 487 21.05 25.74 18.40
CA THR A 487 20.84 27.05 17.79
C THR A 487 20.03 26.87 16.52
N VAL A 488 18.97 27.66 16.37
CA VAL A 488 18.15 27.72 15.16
C VAL A 488 18.43 29.05 14.45
N ASP A 489 18.67 29.03 13.14
CA ASP A 489 18.92 30.26 12.38
C ASP A 489 17.69 31.16 12.41
N ASP A 490 17.85 32.41 12.83
CA ASP A 490 16.76 33.36 12.98
C ASP A 490 16.05 33.65 11.64
N ALA A 491 16.80 33.57 10.53
CA ALA A 491 16.28 33.70 9.17
C ALA A 491 15.33 32.56 8.77
N ASP A 492 15.48 31.36 9.34
CA ASP A 492 14.73 30.15 8.97
C ASP A 492 13.59 29.81 9.95
N VAL A 493 13.48 30.52 11.09
CA VAL A 493 12.45 30.26 12.12
C VAL A 493 11.03 30.25 11.55
N ALA A 494 10.71 31.18 10.64
CA ALA A 494 9.39 31.25 10.03
C ALA A 494 9.05 29.98 9.24
N GLN A 495 10.04 29.39 8.55
CA GLN A 495 9.86 28.14 7.83
C GLN A 495 9.80 26.94 8.78
N ILE A 496 10.65 26.89 9.80
CA ILE A 496 10.69 25.78 10.77
C ILE A 496 9.39 25.72 11.58
N THR A 497 8.76 26.87 11.83
CA THR A 497 7.49 26.94 12.58
C THR A 497 6.25 26.83 11.69
N ALA A 498 6.41 26.72 10.37
CA ALA A 498 5.30 26.50 9.45
C ALA A 498 4.68 25.11 9.66
N ALA A 499 3.37 25.00 9.39
CA ALA A 499 2.67 23.72 9.44
C ALA A 499 3.24 22.75 8.40
N GLY A 500 3.33 21.45 8.71
CA GLY A 500 3.78 20.42 7.75
C GLY A 500 4.90 19.49 8.24
N GLY A 501 5.28 19.51 9.52
CA GLY A 501 6.18 18.53 10.12
C GLY A 501 7.66 18.64 9.74
N PHE A 502 8.00 19.39 8.68
CA PHE A 502 9.38 19.70 8.27
C PHE A 502 10.22 20.24 9.43
N GLY A 503 9.74 21.24 10.17
CA GLY A 503 10.47 21.78 11.31
C GLY A 503 10.68 20.78 12.45
N VAL A 504 9.77 19.82 12.62
CA VAL A 504 9.92 18.73 13.60
C VAL A 504 11.06 17.82 13.19
N ASP A 505 11.20 17.52 11.90
CA ASP A 505 12.29 16.71 11.36
C ASP A 505 13.64 17.43 11.55
N VAL A 506 13.72 18.74 11.30
CA VAL A 506 14.92 19.56 11.56
C VAL A 506 15.32 19.51 13.04
N LEU A 507 14.41 19.83 13.97
CA LEU A 507 14.77 19.85 15.39
C LEU A 507 14.99 18.43 15.97
N ALA A 508 14.33 17.41 15.42
CA ALA A 508 14.57 16.03 15.81
C ALA A 508 15.95 15.55 15.35
N HIS A 509 16.38 15.89 14.14
CA HIS A 509 17.74 15.62 13.68
C HIS A 509 18.77 16.22 14.65
N GLU A 510 18.62 17.51 14.97
CA GLU A 510 19.54 18.21 15.85
C GLU A 510 19.55 17.67 17.29
N LEU A 511 18.38 17.25 17.80
CA LEU A 511 18.32 16.50 19.06
C LEU A 511 19.07 15.17 18.99
N GLY A 512 19.09 14.50 17.83
CA GLY A 512 19.89 13.29 17.62
C GLY A 512 21.39 13.53 17.82
N HIS A 513 21.90 14.67 17.34
CA HIS A 513 23.28 15.08 17.62
C HIS A 513 23.50 15.39 19.09
N VAL A 514 22.55 16.06 19.76
CA VAL A 514 22.61 16.29 21.21
C VAL A 514 22.65 14.97 21.97
N LEU A 515 21.92 13.94 21.51
CA LEU A 515 21.88 12.60 22.08
C LEU A 515 23.15 11.77 21.81
N GLY A 516 24.04 12.23 20.94
CA GLY A 516 25.34 11.60 20.69
C GLY A 516 25.51 10.95 19.32
N ILE A 517 24.47 10.93 18.49
CA ILE A 517 24.55 10.36 17.13
C ILE A 517 25.44 11.29 16.29
N GLY A 518 26.53 10.76 15.73
CA GLY A 518 27.50 11.54 14.96
C GLY A 518 28.45 12.42 15.78
N THR A 519 28.11 12.74 17.02
CA THR A 519 28.94 13.58 17.91
C THR A 519 29.79 12.77 18.89
N LEU A 520 29.35 11.57 19.27
CA LEU A 520 30.03 10.70 20.25
C LEU A 520 30.51 9.36 19.69
N TRP A 521 30.45 9.14 18.38
CA TRP A 521 30.87 7.87 17.75
C TRP A 521 32.38 7.62 17.81
N THR A 522 33.20 8.62 18.13
CA THR A 522 34.66 8.49 18.17
C THR A 522 35.18 7.95 19.51
N ALA A 523 36.42 7.46 19.50
CA ALA A 523 37.11 6.94 20.69
C ALA A 523 37.02 7.89 21.91
N GLY A 524 36.68 7.34 23.08
CA GLY A 524 36.73 8.04 24.37
C GLY A 524 35.39 8.46 24.96
N TYR A 525 34.29 8.35 24.21
CA TYR A 525 32.96 8.73 24.70
C TYR A 525 31.99 7.57 24.90
N THR A 526 32.30 6.37 24.38
CA THR A 526 31.39 5.21 24.45
C THR A 526 32.01 4.04 25.22
N PRO A 527 31.18 3.20 25.88
CA PRO A 527 31.63 1.93 26.48
C PRO A 527 32.32 0.97 25.51
N ALA A 528 31.94 1.03 24.23
CA ALA A 528 32.51 0.21 23.17
C ALA A 528 33.78 0.80 22.53
N GLY A 529 34.22 1.99 22.97
CA GLY A 529 35.37 2.69 22.42
C GLY A 529 35.04 3.42 21.12
N ASN A 530 35.92 3.30 20.12
CA ASN A 530 35.71 3.94 18.81
C ASN A 530 34.70 3.15 17.99
N LEU A 531 33.59 3.78 17.61
CA LEU A 531 32.56 3.19 16.77
C LEU A 531 32.75 3.53 15.29
N LEU A 532 33.78 4.31 14.91
CA LEU A 532 34.09 4.63 13.52
C LEU A 532 35.35 3.88 13.04
N ARG A 533 35.25 3.24 11.87
CA ARG A 533 36.42 2.69 11.16
C ARG A 533 36.36 3.00 9.66
N SER A 534 37.51 2.95 9.01
CA SER A 534 37.58 2.88 7.54
C SER A 534 37.55 1.42 7.08
N VAL A 535 36.64 1.08 6.17
CA VAL A 535 36.60 -0.20 5.45
C VAL A 535 36.83 0.10 3.97
N ASN A 536 37.95 -0.37 3.42
CA ASN A 536 38.36 -0.10 2.03
C ASN A 536 38.38 1.40 1.64
N GLY A 537 38.70 2.28 2.59
CA GLY A 537 38.72 3.73 2.36
C GLY A 537 37.37 4.43 2.56
N ASP A 538 36.32 3.69 2.89
CA ASP A 538 34.98 4.23 3.17
C ASP A 538 34.70 4.24 4.68
N ALA A 539 34.17 5.35 5.20
CA ALA A 539 33.89 5.52 6.61
C ALA A 539 32.65 4.70 7.02
N ARG A 540 32.77 3.93 8.10
CA ARG A 540 31.73 3.03 8.62
C ARG A 540 31.53 3.20 10.12
N PHE A 541 30.29 3.21 10.56
CA PHE A 541 29.90 2.97 11.94
C PHE A 541 29.85 1.46 12.22
N THR A 542 30.43 1.03 13.33
CA THR A 542 30.67 -0.39 13.64
C THR A 542 30.07 -0.87 14.94
N GLY A 543 29.17 -0.09 15.54
CA GLY A 543 28.37 -0.56 16.66
C GLY A 543 27.60 -1.82 16.27
N ALA A 544 27.64 -2.84 17.13
CA ALA A 544 27.13 -4.16 16.81
C ALA A 544 25.62 -4.15 16.54
N ASN A 545 24.88 -3.33 17.29
CA ASN A 545 23.43 -3.27 17.17
C ASN A 545 23.00 -2.53 15.89
N ALA A 546 23.56 -1.35 15.61
CA ALA A 546 23.24 -0.60 14.40
C ALA A 546 23.73 -1.31 13.14
N SER A 547 24.89 -1.98 13.19
CA SER A 547 25.40 -2.76 12.06
C SER A 547 24.51 -3.98 11.78
N SER A 548 24.01 -4.65 12.83
CA SER A 548 22.99 -5.68 12.68
C SER A 548 21.70 -5.11 12.07
N ALA A 549 21.21 -3.98 12.57
CA ALA A 549 20.01 -3.34 12.06
C ALA A 549 20.15 -2.97 10.58
N THR A 550 21.30 -2.42 10.18
CA THR A 550 21.63 -2.05 8.79
C THR A 550 21.55 -3.25 7.85
N ALA A 551 22.11 -4.40 8.25
CA ALA A 551 22.00 -5.63 7.49
C ALA A 551 20.55 -6.17 7.46
N ARG A 552 19.83 -6.11 8.58
CA ARG A 552 18.42 -6.54 8.66
C ARG A 552 17.51 -5.73 7.75
N VAL A 553 17.80 -4.44 7.53
CA VAL A 553 17.05 -3.58 6.59
C VAL A 553 17.62 -3.58 5.16
N GLY A 554 18.62 -4.43 4.87
CA GLY A 554 19.15 -4.63 3.53
C GLY A 554 20.06 -3.51 3.00
N LEU A 555 20.52 -2.59 3.86
CA LEU A 555 21.44 -1.51 3.46
C LEU A 555 22.89 -2.00 3.29
N THR A 556 23.24 -3.15 3.87
CA THR A 556 24.51 -3.86 3.62
C THR A 556 24.28 -5.37 3.49
N PRO A 557 25.15 -6.10 2.77
CA PRO A 557 25.03 -7.56 2.65
C PRO A 557 25.12 -8.30 3.98
N ASN A 558 25.90 -7.79 4.93
CA ASN A 558 26.03 -8.36 6.26
C ASN A 558 26.41 -7.29 7.30
N ALA A 559 26.28 -7.65 8.58
CA ALA A 559 26.56 -6.76 9.69
C ALA A 559 28.06 -6.46 9.87
N ALA A 560 28.95 -7.31 9.36
CA ALA A 560 30.38 -7.11 9.48
C ALA A 560 30.89 -5.97 8.60
N ASP A 561 30.09 -5.43 7.68
CA ASP A 561 30.45 -4.26 6.85
C ASP A 561 30.25 -2.93 7.59
N GLY A 562 29.37 -2.90 8.60
CA GLY A 562 29.00 -1.68 9.32
C GLY A 562 28.14 -0.71 8.50
N ALA A 563 27.53 0.26 9.18
CA ALA A 563 26.69 1.27 8.53
C ALA A 563 27.54 2.36 7.85
N GLN A 564 27.20 2.76 6.63
CA GLN A 564 27.91 3.82 5.91
C GLN A 564 27.66 5.19 6.53
N VAL A 565 28.74 5.91 6.82
CA VAL A 565 28.69 7.28 7.35
C VAL A 565 29.36 8.23 6.36
N GLU A 566 29.01 9.50 6.45
CA GLU A 566 29.74 10.52 5.71
C GLU A 566 31.19 10.63 6.19
N THR A 567 32.04 11.23 5.35
CA THR A 567 33.48 11.34 5.64
C THR A 567 33.79 12.20 6.87
N ASP A 568 32.87 13.08 7.26
CA ASP A 568 32.96 13.86 8.49
C ASP A 568 32.67 13.02 9.76
N GLY A 569 32.09 11.81 9.59
CA GLY A 569 31.66 10.94 10.67
C GLY A 569 30.49 11.46 11.49
N GLY A 570 29.86 12.56 11.06
CA GLY A 570 28.76 13.22 11.77
C GLY A 570 27.38 12.71 11.37
N HIS A 571 27.26 12.09 10.20
CA HIS A 571 25.98 11.72 9.61
C HIS A 571 26.00 10.32 9.01
N TRP A 572 24.82 9.73 8.85
CA TRP A 572 24.67 8.60 7.94
C TRP A 572 24.92 9.05 6.50
N ARG A 573 25.44 8.13 5.68
CA ARG A 573 25.75 8.42 4.28
C ARG A 573 24.47 8.65 3.49
N GLU A 574 24.29 9.85 2.94
CA GLU A 574 23.08 10.27 2.23
C GLU A 574 22.79 9.35 1.04
N THR A 575 23.81 8.96 0.28
CA THR A 575 23.64 8.09 -0.90
C THR A 575 23.13 6.69 -0.55
N VAL A 576 23.15 6.31 0.73
CA VAL A 576 22.77 4.98 1.23
C VAL A 576 21.45 5.08 2.01
N PHE A 577 21.40 6.01 2.96
CA PHE A 577 20.27 6.20 3.87
C PHE A 577 19.19 7.11 3.30
N ARG A 578 19.49 7.89 2.25
CA ARG A 578 18.59 8.83 1.58
C ARG A 578 17.98 9.78 2.60
N GLY A 579 16.67 10.04 2.54
CA GLY A 579 15.98 10.91 3.49
C GLY A 579 15.83 10.35 4.91
N GLU A 580 16.75 9.54 5.45
CA GLU A 580 16.71 9.17 6.87
C GLU A 580 16.92 10.40 7.76
N LEU A 581 16.41 10.38 9.00
CA LEU A 581 16.46 11.54 9.89
C LEU A 581 17.86 12.09 10.16
N MET A 582 18.87 11.24 10.30
CA MET A 582 20.23 11.56 10.72
C MET A 582 21.24 11.56 9.56
N THR A 583 20.79 11.69 8.32
CA THR A 583 21.67 12.13 7.23
C THR A 583 21.87 13.64 7.28
N GLY A 584 22.91 14.17 6.62
CA GLY A 584 23.25 15.60 6.67
C GLY A 584 22.25 16.56 6.02
N TRP A 585 21.09 16.05 5.60
CA TRP A 585 20.10 16.77 4.81
C TRP A 585 18.68 16.44 5.28
N VAL A 586 17.88 17.47 5.56
CA VAL A 586 16.43 17.32 5.81
C VAL A 586 15.67 17.83 4.60
N GLY A 587 14.80 16.97 4.05
CA GLY A 587 14.07 17.21 2.81
C GLY A 587 12.65 17.69 3.06
N ALA A 588 11.95 18.02 1.97
CA ALA A 588 10.50 18.29 2.02
C ALA A 588 9.65 17.01 2.20
N THR A 589 10.27 15.85 2.05
CA THR A 589 9.67 14.54 2.30
C THR A 589 9.90 14.14 3.76
N PRO A 590 9.02 13.32 4.38
CA PRO A 590 9.22 12.89 5.76
C PRO A 590 10.57 12.22 5.94
N ASN A 591 11.34 12.66 6.94
CA ASN A 591 12.65 12.10 7.22
C ASN A 591 12.58 11.07 8.37
N PRO A 592 12.39 9.76 8.14
CA PRO A 592 12.11 8.80 9.22
C PRO A 592 13.29 8.59 10.18
N LEU A 593 12.98 8.50 11.48
CA LEU A 593 13.87 7.98 12.51
C LEU A 593 13.99 6.46 12.35
N SER A 594 15.04 6.00 11.68
CA SER A 594 15.21 4.58 11.36
C SER A 594 15.56 3.72 12.58
N VAL A 595 15.30 2.42 12.46
CA VAL A 595 15.80 1.41 13.41
C VAL A 595 17.33 1.42 13.53
N VAL A 596 18.05 1.86 12.48
CA VAL A 596 19.52 1.98 12.52
C VAL A 596 19.94 3.11 13.46
N SER A 597 19.31 4.29 13.34
CA SER A 597 19.52 5.41 14.26
C SER A 597 19.15 5.05 15.69
N VAL A 598 18.02 4.37 15.90
CA VAL A 598 17.61 3.86 17.22
C VAL A 598 18.63 2.91 17.81
N GLN A 599 19.13 1.94 17.02
CA GLN A 599 20.12 0.97 17.51
C GLN A 599 21.51 1.59 17.71
N SER A 600 21.84 2.68 17.01
CA SER A 600 23.08 3.42 17.28
C SER A 600 23.10 4.03 18.69
N LEU A 601 21.95 4.46 19.21
CA LEU A 601 21.82 4.88 20.62
C LEU A 601 22.05 3.71 21.59
N ARG A 602 21.64 2.49 21.23
CA ARG A 602 21.95 1.29 22.04
C ARG A 602 23.44 1.05 22.10
N ASP A 603 24.13 1.21 20.98
CA ASP A 603 25.60 1.10 20.92
C ASP A 603 26.31 2.21 21.74
N LEU A 604 25.70 3.38 21.90
CA LEU A 604 26.17 4.44 22.80
C LEU A 604 25.90 4.14 24.29
N GLY A 605 24.93 3.27 24.60
CA GLY A 605 24.59 2.86 25.97
C GLY A 605 23.17 3.24 26.44
N TYR A 606 22.32 3.76 25.57
CA TYR A 606 20.90 4.00 25.88
C TYR A 606 20.10 2.69 25.89
N GLN A 607 19.06 2.64 26.71
CA GLN A 607 18.04 1.59 26.58
C GLN A 607 16.96 2.07 25.61
N VAL A 608 16.79 1.33 24.53
CA VAL A 608 15.91 1.71 23.42
C VAL A 608 14.96 0.59 22.99
N THR A 609 13.85 0.99 22.35
CA THR A 609 12.89 0.08 21.71
C THR A 609 12.78 0.37 20.21
N GLU A 610 12.74 -0.68 19.39
CA GLU A 610 12.51 -0.55 17.93
C GLU A 610 11.04 -0.28 17.60
N THR A 611 10.10 -0.63 18.49
CA THR A 611 8.66 -0.38 18.28
C THR A 611 8.31 1.10 18.22
N GLY A 612 9.18 1.95 18.77
CA GLY A 612 9.06 3.39 18.71
C GLY A 612 9.70 4.00 17.46
N ALA A 613 10.38 3.24 16.60
CA ALA A 613 11.02 3.78 15.40
C ALA A 613 9.97 4.23 14.35
N ASP A 614 10.38 5.05 13.40
CA ASP A 614 9.53 5.42 12.26
C ASP A 614 9.44 4.30 11.23
N ILE A 615 8.39 4.41 10.42
CA ILE A 615 8.12 3.46 9.35
C ILE A 615 9.06 3.80 8.20
N VAL A 616 10.03 2.92 7.99
CA VAL A 616 10.89 2.93 6.82
C VAL A 616 10.36 1.85 5.90
N SER A 617 9.79 2.22 4.74
CA SER A 617 9.45 1.22 3.73
C SER A 617 10.74 0.54 3.28
N PRO A 618 10.87 -0.79 3.34
CA PRO A 618 11.98 -1.45 2.65
C PRO A 618 11.85 -1.13 1.17
N ALA A 619 12.97 -0.79 0.52
CA ALA A 619 13.03 -0.83 -0.94
C ALA A 619 12.70 -2.28 -1.35
N SER A 620 11.46 -2.49 -1.77
CA SER A 620 10.91 -3.65 -2.49
C SER A 620 11.71 -4.95 -2.41
N VAL A 621 11.15 -5.93 -1.69
CA VAL A 621 11.30 -7.35 -2.02
C VAL A 621 10.66 -7.58 -3.38
N VAL A 622 11.39 -7.30 -4.46
CA VAL A 622 11.14 -7.88 -5.79
C VAL A 622 12.51 -8.21 -6.36
N GLY A 623 12.73 -9.50 -6.62
CA GLY A 623 13.97 -10.00 -7.17
C GLY A 623 14.33 -9.33 -8.49
N GLY A 624 15.58 -8.90 -8.59
CA GLY A 624 16.32 -8.87 -9.85
C GLY A 624 15.87 -7.87 -10.91
N ALA A 625 15.94 -6.56 -10.63
CA ALA A 625 16.41 -5.57 -11.59
C ALA A 625 16.69 -4.24 -10.86
N SER A 626 17.95 -3.82 -10.88
CA SER A 626 18.34 -2.44 -10.60
C SER A 626 17.68 -1.54 -11.64
N LEU A 627 16.63 -0.80 -11.27
CA LEU A 627 16.24 0.43 -11.94
C LEU A 627 15.91 1.47 -10.88
N ALA A 628 16.87 2.39 -10.73
CA ALA A 628 16.76 3.57 -9.92
C ALA A 628 15.45 4.31 -10.21
N ILE A 629 14.67 4.57 -9.16
CA ILE A 629 13.70 5.67 -9.17
C ILE A 629 14.54 6.94 -9.24
N ARG A 630 14.83 7.39 -10.46
CA ARG A 630 15.17 8.77 -10.75
C ARG A 630 13.94 9.60 -10.38
N GLU A 631 13.88 10.08 -9.14
CA GLU A 631 13.35 11.42 -8.95
C GLU A 631 14.21 12.34 -9.83
N PRO A 632 13.63 13.30 -10.57
CA PRO A 632 14.42 14.36 -11.15
C PRO A 632 15.27 14.95 -10.02
N ARG A 633 16.57 15.07 -10.23
CA ARG A 633 17.38 16.06 -9.49
C ARG A 633 16.85 17.44 -9.89
N THR A 634 15.67 17.81 -9.43
CA THR A 634 15.35 19.21 -9.25
C THR A 634 16.29 19.66 -8.15
N ARG A 635 17.35 20.39 -8.56
CA ARG A 635 18.10 21.25 -7.65
C ARG A 635 17.12 22.20 -6.97
N ILE A 636 16.55 21.77 -5.86
CA ILE A 636 15.92 22.61 -4.86
C ILE A 636 16.65 22.23 -3.60
N GLY A 637 17.44 23.16 -3.06
CA GLY A 637 18.44 22.90 -2.02
C GLY A 637 17.94 21.98 -0.92
N GLU A 638 18.55 20.80 -0.83
CA GLU A 638 18.67 20.05 0.41
C GLU A 638 19.31 21.00 1.43
N ARG A 639 18.79 21.07 2.67
CA ARG A 639 19.21 22.05 3.67
C ARG A 639 20.21 21.45 4.65
N VAL A 640 21.22 22.21 5.00
CA VAL A 640 22.37 21.71 5.77
C VAL A 640 22.08 21.77 7.26
N LEU A 641 22.43 20.70 7.96
CA LEU A 641 22.44 20.60 9.43
C LEU A 641 23.87 20.35 9.90
N ARG A 642 24.19 20.85 11.10
CA ARG A 642 25.58 20.83 11.58
C ARG A 642 25.69 20.35 13.02
N PRO A 643 26.33 19.19 13.28
CA PRO A 643 26.61 18.78 14.64
C PRO A 643 27.60 19.73 15.32
N ARG A 644 27.36 19.97 16.60
CA ARG A 644 28.31 20.63 17.51
C ARG A 644 29.01 19.59 18.38
N PHE A 645 30.34 19.58 18.37
CA PHE A 645 31.12 18.69 19.23
C PHE A 645 31.34 19.29 20.62
N VAL A 646 31.62 18.43 21.61
CA VAL A 646 31.87 18.83 23.00
C VAL A 646 33.03 19.84 23.08
N SER A 647 32.72 21.07 23.46
CA SER A 647 33.71 22.05 23.93
C SER A 647 33.85 21.89 25.44
N GLY A 648 35.04 21.54 25.93
CA GLY A 648 35.28 21.57 27.38
C GLY A 648 35.16 22.99 27.94
N PRO A 649 35.15 23.17 29.28
CA PRO A 649 34.68 24.39 29.96
C PRO A 649 35.45 25.70 29.73
N ASN A 650 36.30 25.78 28.70
CA ASN A 650 37.06 26.97 28.27
C ASN A 650 37.54 26.84 26.80
N GLY A 651 36.80 26.15 25.94
CA GLY A 651 37.23 25.89 24.55
C GLY A 651 38.39 24.89 24.41
N ARG A 652 38.70 24.14 25.47
CA ARG A 652 39.66 23.02 25.41
C ARG A 652 38.91 21.70 25.21
N ARG A 653 39.27 20.95 24.16
CA ARG A 653 38.80 19.57 23.92
C ARG A 653 39.02 18.71 25.18
N PRO A 654 38.10 17.79 25.51
CA PRO A 654 38.35 16.75 26.51
C PRO A 654 39.59 15.95 26.12
N LEU A 655 40.41 15.60 27.12
CA LEU A 655 41.64 14.84 26.97
C LEU A 655 41.35 13.49 26.28
N GLY A 656 41.79 13.31 25.03
CA GLY A 656 41.76 11.98 24.39
C GLY A 656 41.80 11.89 22.86
N ALA A 657 41.46 12.93 22.09
CA ALA A 657 41.40 12.83 20.62
C ALA A 657 42.65 13.40 19.94
N SER A 658 43.63 12.54 19.63
CA SER A 658 44.74 12.86 18.72
C SER A 658 44.35 12.65 17.25
N GLY A 659 44.51 13.69 16.42
CA GLY A 659 44.44 13.65 14.94
C GLY A 659 43.00 13.73 14.40
N THR A 660 42.63 14.57 13.43
CA THR A 660 43.36 15.22 12.34
C THR A 660 42.71 16.58 11.99
N ARG A 661 43.45 17.41 11.26
CA ARG A 661 43.22 18.85 11.01
C ARG A 661 42.00 19.14 10.14
N GLU A 662 41.15 20.11 10.53
CA GLU A 662 40.35 20.91 9.60
C GLU A 662 41.29 21.77 8.75
N ARG A 663 41.16 21.70 7.42
CA ARG A 663 41.62 22.77 6.52
C ARG A 663 40.42 23.69 6.28
N GLN A 664 40.66 24.98 6.48
CA GLN A 664 39.77 26.09 6.13
C GLN A 664 39.32 26.05 4.68
#